data_AF-A0A2E7KVL3-F1
#
_entry.id   AF-A0A2E7KVL3-F1
#
_cell.length_a   1.000
_cell.length_b   1.000
_cell.length_c   1.000
_cell.angle_alpha   90.00
_cell.angle_beta   90.00
_cell.angle_gamma   90.00
#
_symmetry.space_group_name_H-M   'P 1'
#
loop_
_entity.id
_entity.type
_entity.pdbx_description
1 polymer ?
#
loop_
_entity_poly.entity_id
_entity_poly.type
_entity_poly.pdbx_seq_one_letter_code
_entity_poly.pdbx_strand_id
1 'polypeptide(L)'
;MSPEKLAAWCIVPFDAKKRTPTQRAEMLKRLGIKRCAYDWRGEHVMEFEEEIIQYKKHGIEFFAFWAGHEKAYELFQKYKMSPQIWRTLGSPTEGSQEEMISIAADTMQGIAARIAKFGSKLGLYNHGGWGGEPKNLVSVCKELRRRGHDNVGIVYNWHHGHGHIEDWRESLNIMKPYLICLNLNGMNSHAKPKILDLSHGEHDRQMIKVILESGYDGPIGILDHRTEIDTEIALRANMQGLDWLIRDYNEPGSAGKKPLKSQEVTKDVPLTKSSNLDVNRIPLDLAANPYYDSYVNRDRVYDFYARQALNREKKPETFPGLDGGYQGHWGNQNDQETWKDGRIKEMDHGSMVSGVFRGNGLTIPRAVSVRLASENGVPYNVVFDTDKMKFSAAWTGDLVSWSDVRRGFMQGIPMGGKIVELRDLKKKIAGAKFQGLYRDGKRVIFAWSIPGIANITYRTAIVENGIVHEIETDAPKTFSQQWSEKNVTTGKMGSGFPYAIDTLTLPYNNPWKSLMFLGGHDFVSDSRIAVCTIPGDVWICDVSEPNLEKLTWKRFAAGLHQPLGLKVVNGVIHVMCRDQIVALHDQNGDDEADYYESVSRIHDTSSGSHDFITGLERDLSGRWYFASGNQGLCRVNNDRIDVLGTGLRNPNGLGISPDGSVVLTSVQEGNWTPASAICDISNGGHFGAGGPRQGELGYIPPMLYLPRGVDNSSGGQTFIDSQRWGPVNGQWLHFSSGFSKYFLVLRE
;
A
#
# COMPACT_ATOMS: atom_id res chain seq x y z
N MET A 1 25.53 -8.83 -4.68
CA MET A 1 25.28 -10.04 -3.87
C MET A 1 23.79 -10.13 -3.59
N SER A 2 23.19 -11.33 -3.64
CA SER A 2 21.74 -11.48 -3.40
C SER A 2 21.38 -11.32 -1.92
N PRO A 3 20.32 -10.57 -1.55
CA PRO A 3 19.81 -10.49 -0.17
C PRO A 3 19.49 -11.84 0.45
N GLU A 4 19.16 -12.83 -0.37
CA GLU A 4 18.88 -14.21 0.08
C GLU A 4 20.12 -14.93 0.61
N LYS A 5 21.31 -14.35 0.45
CA LYS A 5 22.60 -14.89 0.91
C LYS A 5 23.09 -14.29 2.23
N LEU A 6 22.37 -13.29 2.75
CA LEU A 6 22.71 -12.66 4.01
C LEU A 6 22.25 -13.51 5.20
N ALA A 7 23.13 -13.63 6.19
CA ALA A 7 22.82 -14.19 7.50
C ALA A 7 23.13 -13.15 8.59
N ALA A 8 22.24 -13.00 9.57
CA ALA A 8 22.56 -12.24 10.77
C ALA A 8 23.52 -13.06 11.66
N TRP A 9 24.56 -12.43 12.22
CA TRP A 9 25.57 -13.09 13.06
C TRP A 9 25.91 -12.26 14.30
N CYS A 10 26.22 -12.92 15.42
CA CYS A 10 26.51 -12.25 16.70
C CYS A 10 25.40 -11.28 17.12
N ILE A 11 24.14 -11.73 17.15
CA ILE A 11 22.99 -10.86 17.39
C ILE A 11 22.17 -11.24 18.63
N VAL A 12 22.57 -12.29 19.35
CA VAL A 12 21.80 -12.79 20.49
C VAL A 12 22.35 -12.23 21.81
N PRO A 13 23.61 -12.51 22.22
CA PRO A 13 24.16 -11.97 23.45
C PRO A 13 24.61 -10.51 23.33
N PHE A 14 24.68 -9.96 22.12
CA PHE A 14 25.16 -8.60 21.86
C PHE A 14 24.03 -7.58 21.64
N ASP A 15 22.78 -8.03 21.54
CA ASP A 15 21.66 -7.11 21.36
C ASP A 15 21.44 -6.27 22.63
N ALA A 16 21.70 -4.97 22.55
CA ALA A 16 21.48 -4.04 23.67
C ALA A 16 20.05 -4.08 24.21
N LYS A 17 19.06 -4.43 23.37
CA LYS A 17 17.65 -4.57 23.78
C LYS A 17 17.31 -5.92 24.41
N LYS A 18 18.22 -6.90 24.36
CA LYS A 18 18.02 -8.25 24.91
C LYS A 18 16.68 -8.86 24.46
N ARG A 19 16.38 -8.78 23.16
CA ARG A 19 15.10 -9.24 22.59
C ARG A 19 14.84 -10.71 22.92
N THR A 20 13.56 -11.06 23.09
CA THR A 20 13.14 -12.46 23.19
C THR A 20 13.22 -13.17 21.83
N PRO A 21 13.14 -14.51 21.76
CA PRO A 21 13.10 -15.25 20.50
C PRO A 21 12.07 -14.74 19.48
N THR A 22 10.83 -14.48 19.93
CA THR A 22 9.77 -13.92 19.08
C THR A 22 10.14 -12.54 18.55
N GLN A 23 10.61 -11.64 19.42
CA GLN A 23 10.99 -10.28 19.02
C GLN A 23 12.16 -10.27 18.04
N ARG A 24 13.11 -11.20 18.20
CA ARG A 24 14.25 -11.36 17.30
C ARG A 24 13.82 -11.90 15.93
N ALA A 25 12.97 -12.92 15.90
CA ALA A 25 12.42 -13.44 14.66
C ALA A 25 11.59 -12.38 13.91
N GLU A 26 10.78 -11.60 14.61
CA GLU A 26 10.05 -10.47 14.04
C GLU A 26 10.98 -9.38 13.51
N MET A 27 12.06 -9.05 14.23
CA MET A 27 13.09 -8.11 13.79
C MET A 27 13.74 -8.58 12.48
N LEU A 28 14.21 -9.83 12.42
CA LEU A 28 14.83 -10.38 11.21
C LEU A 28 13.86 -10.39 10.03
N LYS A 29 12.59 -10.75 10.25
CA LYS A 29 11.53 -10.66 9.23
C LYS A 29 11.33 -9.21 8.76
N ARG A 30 11.29 -8.23 9.68
CA ARG A 30 11.19 -6.80 9.34
C ARG A 30 12.39 -6.28 8.55
N LEU A 31 13.56 -6.90 8.71
CA LEU A 31 14.79 -6.57 7.98
C LEU A 31 14.90 -7.30 6.64
N GLY A 32 14.05 -8.28 6.37
CA GLY A 32 14.15 -9.13 5.17
C GLY A 32 15.31 -10.14 5.23
N ILE A 33 15.91 -10.36 6.40
CA ILE A 33 17.00 -11.33 6.58
C ILE A 33 16.36 -12.70 6.80
N LYS A 34 16.66 -13.64 5.90
CA LYS A 34 16.08 -14.99 5.90
C LYS A 34 16.95 -16.04 6.61
N ARG A 35 18.14 -15.69 7.09
CA ARG A 35 19.06 -16.62 7.77
C ARG A 35 19.60 -16.00 9.06
N CYS A 36 19.71 -16.83 10.10
CA CYS A 36 20.38 -16.44 11.33
C CYS A 36 21.45 -17.47 11.71
N ALA A 37 22.68 -16.99 11.91
CA ALA A 37 23.72 -17.71 12.60
C ALA A 37 23.59 -17.40 14.10
N TYR A 38 23.17 -18.39 14.88
CA TYR A 38 22.79 -18.20 16.27
C TYR A 38 23.99 -18.39 17.20
N ASP A 39 24.37 -17.33 17.89
CA ASP A 39 25.31 -17.38 19.01
C ASP A 39 24.58 -17.33 20.35
N TRP A 40 25.24 -17.79 21.43
CA TRP A 40 24.56 -18.00 22.70
C TRP A 40 25.49 -17.91 23.90
N ARG A 41 24.87 -17.84 25.08
CA ARG A 41 25.47 -17.88 26.43
C ARG A 41 24.57 -18.73 27.32
N GLY A 42 25.04 -19.12 28.51
CA GLY A 42 24.36 -20.10 29.37
C GLY A 42 22.88 -19.81 29.62
N GLU A 43 22.50 -18.54 29.74
CA GLU A 43 21.12 -18.09 29.94
C GLU A 43 20.18 -18.43 28.77
N HIS A 44 20.70 -18.53 27.54
CA HIS A 44 19.90 -18.75 26.34
C HIS A 44 19.57 -20.23 26.08
N VAL A 45 20.14 -21.16 26.86
CA VAL A 45 19.96 -22.61 26.63
C VAL A 45 18.49 -23.03 26.73
N MET A 46 17.72 -22.38 27.61
CA MET A 46 16.30 -22.64 27.77
C MET A 46 15.44 -22.12 26.61
N GLU A 47 16.00 -21.23 25.78
CA GLU A 47 15.29 -20.54 24.69
C GLU A 47 15.48 -21.21 23.32
N PHE A 48 16.40 -22.17 23.18
CA PHE A 48 16.75 -22.78 21.89
C PHE A 48 15.55 -23.33 21.11
N GLU A 49 14.64 -24.01 21.79
CA GLU A 49 13.47 -24.60 21.14
C GLU A 49 12.49 -23.52 20.65
N GLU A 50 12.29 -22.47 21.44
CA GLU A 50 11.45 -21.34 21.07
C GLU A 50 12.06 -20.57 19.89
N GLU A 51 13.38 -20.38 19.85
CA GLU A 51 14.04 -19.75 18.70
C GLU A 51 13.79 -20.53 17.40
N ILE A 52 13.91 -21.85 17.45
CA ILE A 52 13.62 -22.73 16.30
C ILE A 52 12.17 -22.56 15.84
N ILE A 53 11.21 -22.56 16.78
CA ILE A 53 9.79 -22.41 16.49
C ILE A 53 9.50 -21.05 15.85
N GLN A 54 10.02 -19.97 16.42
CA GLN A 54 9.78 -18.62 15.92
C GLN A 54 10.44 -18.39 14.56
N TYR A 55 11.65 -18.90 14.34
CA TYR A 55 12.29 -18.85 13.02
C TYR A 55 11.47 -19.58 11.96
N LYS A 56 11.00 -20.80 12.26
CA LYS A 56 10.15 -21.56 11.34
C LYS A 56 8.85 -20.83 11.03
N LYS A 57 8.19 -20.26 12.05
CA LYS A 57 6.96 -19.47 11.91
C LYS A 57 7.15 -18.24 11.02
N HIS A 58 8.33 -17.63 11.07
CA HIS A 58 8.64 -16.41 10.34
C HIS A 58 9.42 -16.61 9.04
N GLY A 59 9.64 -17.86 8.62
CA GLY A 59 10.35 -18.18 7.38
C GLY A 59 11.85 -17.86 7.43
N ILE A 60 12.45 -17.92 8.62
CA ILE A 60 13.88 -17.72 8.86
C ILE A 60 14.54 -19.09 8.97
N GLU A 61 15.60 -19.29 8.21
CA GLU A 61 16.47 -20.45 8.30
C GLU A 61 17.40 -20.28 9.51
N PHE A 62 17.34 -21.24 10.41
CA PHE A 62 18.35 -21.42 11.46
C PHE A 62 19.62 -21.94 10.77
N PHE A 63 20.44 -21.01 10.30
CA PHE A 63 21.48 -21.24 9.31
C PHE A 63 22.76 -21.83 9.91
N ALA A 64 23.18 -21.30 11.06
CA ALA A 64 24.37 -21.78 11.77
C ALA A 64 24.19 -21.68 13.29
N PHE A 65 25.02 -22.41 14.03
CA PHE A 65 25.02 -22.44 15.49
C PHE A 65 26.45 -22.36 16.03
N TRP A 66 26.69 -21.38 16.89
CA TRP A 66 27.99 -21.15 17.52
C TRP A 66 28.30 -22.21 18.57
N ALA A 67 29.54 -22.72 18.55
CA ALA A 67 30.13 -23.50 19.62
C ALA A 67 29.39 -24.77 20.07
N GLY A 68 28.27 -25.17 19.46
CA GLY A 68 27.59 -26.45 19.75
C GLY A 68 27.04 -26.61 21.18
N HIS A 69 25.99 -27.42 21.34
CA HIS A 69 25.44 -27.74 22.66
C HIS A 69 24.61 -29.02 22.58
N GLU A 70 24.67 -29.89 23.59
CA GLU A 70 23.93 -31.16 23.63
C GLU A 70 22.43 -30.94 23.42
N LYS A 71 21.85 -29.98 24.14
CA LYS A 71 20.43 -29.64 24.00
C LYS A 71 20.06 -29.18 22.58
N ALA A 72 20.92 -28.39 21.93
CA ALA A 72 20.68 -27.94 20.56
C ALA A 72 20.72 -29.13 19.59
N TYR A 73 21.63 -30.09 19.77
CA TYR A 73 21.69 -31.29 18.94
C TYR A 73 20.45 -32.19 19.08
N GLU A 74 19.89 -32.33 20.29
CA GLU A 74 18.60 -33.01 20.50
C GLU A 74 17.49 -32.32 19.72
N LEU A 75 17.44 -30.99 19.76
CA LEU A 75 16.42 -30.20 19.07
C LEU A 75 16.59 -30.26 17.55
N PHE A 76 17.80 -30.17 17.02
CA PHE A 76 18.05 -30.30 15.58
C PHE A 76 17.61 -31.68 15.07
N GLN A 77 17.80 -32.75 15.85
CA GLN A 77 17.23 -34.06 15.53
C GLN A 77 15.70 -34.06 15.57
N LYS A 78 15.10 -33.54 16.65
CA LYS A 78 13.65 -33.44 16.83
C LYS A 78 12.98 -32.71 15.65
N TYR A 79 13.56 -31.60 15.21
CA TYR A 79 13.01 -30.76 14.14
C TYR A 79 13.54 -31.10 12.74
N LYS A 80 14.41 -32.12 12.61
CA LYS A 80 15.03 -32.54 11.34
C LYS A 80 15.77 -31.40 10.62
N MET A 81 16.61 -30.69 11.37
CA MET A 81 17.36 -29.53 10.91
C MET A 81 18.85 -29.84 10.82
N SER A 82 19.55 -29.14 9.94
CA SER A 82 20.99 -29.34 9.68
C SER A 82 21.77 -28.02 9.62
N PRO A 83 21.71 -27.17 10.67
CA PRO A 83 22.48 -25.92 10.68
C PRO A 83 23.98 -26.19 10.60
N GLN A 84 24.75 -25.24 10.07
CA GLN A 84 26.20 -25.31 10.21
C GLN A 84 26.60 -25.20 11.68
N ILE A 85 27.64 -25.92 12.12
CA ILE A 85 28.19 -25.79 13.47
C ILE A 85 29.53 -25.10 13.37
N TRP A 86 29.68 -23.95 14.02
CA TRP A 86 30.89 -23.14 13.94
C TRP A 86 31.75 -23.32 15.18
N ARG A 87 33.02 -23.65 14.99
CA ARG A 87 33.99 -23.91 16.07
C ARG A 87 35.30 -23.19 15.79
N THR A 88 35.80 -22.47 16.78
CA THR A 88 37.16 -21.94 16.74
C THR A 88 38.15 -23.07 16.55
N LEU A 89 39.07 -22.91 15.60
CA LEU A 89 40.17 -23.84 15.43
C LEU A 89 41.24 -23.59 16.51
N GLY A 90 41.71 -24.67 17.14
CA GLY A 90 42.80 -24.60 18.12
C GLY A 90 44.09 -24.03 17.52
N SER A 91 44.92 -23.43 18.37
CA SER A 91 46.24 -22.90 17.98
C SER A 91 47.33 -23.66 18.75
N PRO A 92 47.80 -24.81 18.24
CA PRO A 92 48.98 -25.48 18.78
C PRO A 92 50.18 -24.52 18.81
N THR A 93 51.01 -24.62 19.84
CA THR A 93 52.15 -23.70 20.06
C THR A 93 53.51 -24.36 19.87
N GLU A 94 53.55 -25.68 19.73
CA GLU A 94 54.77 -26.49 19.63
C GLU A 94 54.60 -27.59 18.57
N GLY A 95 55.72 -28.00 17.96
CA GLY A 95 55.77 -29.01 16.91
C GLY A 95 56.04 -28.44 15.51
N SER A 96 56.34 -29.33 14.57
CA SER A 96 56.41 -29.02 13.15
C SER A 96 55.03 -28.63 12.59
N GLN A 97 55.00 -27.98 11.42
CA GLN A 97 53.76 -27.56 10.79
C GLN A 97 52.80 -28.74 10.54
N GLU A 98 53.31 -29.90 10.14
CA GLU A 98 52.52 -31.12 9.91
C GLU A 98 51.93 -31.68 11.20
N GLU A 99 52.71 -31.70 12.29
CA GLU A 99 52.24 -32.11 13.61
C GLU A 99 51.15 -31.17 14.13
N MET A 100 51.35 -29.85 14.02
CA MET A 100 50.35 -28.86 14.43
C MET A 100 49.04 -29.00 13.62
N ILE A 101 49.13 -29.24 12.31
CA ILE A 101 47.95 -29.54 11.47
C ILE A 101 47.23 -30.79 11.97
N SER A 102 47.98 -31.87 12.26
CA SER A 102 47.39 -33.11 12.76
C SER A 102 46.71 -32.91 14.11
N ILE A 103 47.38 -32.27 15.06
CA ILE A 103 46.85 -31.97 16.40
C ILE A 103 45.56 -31.15 16.28
N ALA A 104 45.57 -30.09 15.47
CA ALA A 104 44.39 -29.25 15.26
C ALA A 104 43.23 -30.04 14.61
N ALA A 105 43.52 -30.93 13.65
CA ALA A 105 42.53 -31.82 13.05
C ALA A 105 41.95 -32.83 14.07
N ASP A 106 42.78 -33.40 14.95
CA ASP A 106 42.34 -34.34 16.00
C ASP A 106 41.26 -33.70 16.90
N THR A 107 41.43 -32.42 17.25
CA THR A 107 40.44 -31.70 18.09
C THR A 107 39.08 -31.52 17.43
N MET A 108 39.00 -31.59 16.10
CA MET A 108 37.78 -31.31 15.32
C MET A 108 37.13 -32.58 14.74
N GLN A 109 37.88 -33.67 14.58
CA GLN A 109 37.42 -34.92 13.99
C GLN A 109 36.18 -35.49 14.71
N GLY A 110 36.18 -35.49 16.04
CA GLY A 110 35.04 -36.00 16.83
C GLY A 110 33.74 -35.25 16.55
N ILE A 111 33.80 -33.91 16.50
CA ILE A 111 32.61 -33.10 16.21
C ILE A 111 32.21 -33.21 14.73
N ALA A 112 33.17 -33.24 13.80
CA ALA A 112 32.90 -33.41 12.37
C ALA A 112 32.13 -34.71 12.08
N ALA A 113 32.60 -35.83 12.65
CA ALA A 113 31.95 -37.13 12.54
C ALA A 113 30.55 -37.14 13.16
N ARG A 114 30.38 -36.49 14.31
CA ARG A 114 29.10 -36.44 15.01
C ARG A 114 28.04 -35.69 14.21
N ILE A 115 28.34 -34.49 13.74
CA ILE A 115 27.35 -33.61 13.10
C ILE A 115 27.04 -34.04 11.66
N ALA A 116 27.96 -34.78 11.02
CA ALA A 116 27.73 -35.41 9.71
C ALA A 116 26.50 -36.34 9.73
N LYS A 117 26.26 -37.03 10.85
CA LYS A 117 25.10 -37.92 11.03
C LYS A 117 23.75 -37.22 10.91
N PHE A 118 23.72 -35.90 11.12
CA PHE A 118 22.51 -35.07 11.01
C PHE A 118 22.56 -34.15 9.78
N GLY A 119 23.45 -34.41 8.81
CA GLY A 119 23.58 -33.63 7.58
C GLY A 119 24.21 -32.24 7.73
N SER A 120 24.77 -31.92 8.91
CA SER A 120 25.33 -30.60 9.21
C SER A 120 26.79 -30.47 8.76
N LYS A 121 27.21 -29.22 8.48
CA LYS A 121 28.59 -28.88 8.12
C LYS A 121 29.35 -28.30 9.31
N LEU A 122 30.64 -28.62 9.43
CA LEU A 122 31.55 -28.00 10.39
C LEU A 122 32.23 -26.80 9.75
N GLY A 123 32.08 -25.62 10.37
CA GLY A 123 32.81 -24.42 10.01
C GLY A 123 34.00 -24.20 10.93
N LEU A 124 35.21 -24.28 10.38
CA LEU A 124 36.43 -23.86 11.06
C LEU A 124 36.45 -22.32 11.13
N TYR A 125 36.29 -21.78 12.33
CA TYR A 125 36.14 -20.35 12.60
C TYR A 125 37.48 -19.73 13.00
N ASN A 126 37.88 -18.63 12.34
CA ASN A 126 39.10 -17.91 12.67
C ASN A 126 38.92 -17.01 13.91
N HIS A 127 39.84 -17.09 14.87
CA HIS A 127 39.81 -16.25 16.07
C HIS A 127 41.24 -15.85 16.52
N GLY A 128 42.08 -15.45 15.55
CA GLY A 128 43.49 -15.14 15.77
C GLY A 128 44.34 -16.37 16.10
N GLY A 129 45.63 -16.16 16.40
CA GLY A 129 46.60 -17.23 16.66
C GLY A 129 46.83 -18.13 15.44
N TRP A 130 47.57 -19.22 15.63
CA TRP A 130 47.89 -20.18 14.57
C TRP A 130 46.64 -20.73 13.85
N GLY A 131 45.58 -21.04 14.61
CA GLY A 131 44.32 -21.56 14.07
C GLY A 131 43.46 -20.51 13.37
N GLY A 132 43.79 -19.22 13.49
CA GLY A 132 43.14 -18.13 12.77
C GLY A 132 43.73 -17.82 11.39
N GLU A 133 44.93 -18.33 11.11
CA GLU A 133 45.67 -18.06 9.88
C GLU A 133 45.02 -18.75 8.66
N PRO A 134 44.77 -18.04 7.54
CA PRO A 134 44.14 -18.58 6.34
C PRO A 134 44.78 -19.88 5.81
N LYS A 135 46.12 -19.93 5.77
CA LYS A 135 46.87 -21.12 5.29
C LYS A 135 46.69 -22.33 6.20
N ASN A 136 46.58 -22.11 7.50
CA ASN A 136 46.42 -23.18 8.49
C ASN A 136 44.99 -23.71 8.47
N LEU A 137 43.99 -22.83 8.39
CA LEU A 137 42.58 -23.22 8.20
C LEU A 137 42.40 -24.10 6.95
N VAL A 138 43.01 -23.71 5.83
CA VAL A 138 42.99 -24.51 4.59
C VAL A 138 43.68 -25.87 4.79
N SER A 139 44.85 -25.89 5.42
CA SER A 139 45.61 -27.12 5.65
C SER A 139 44.86 -28.10 6.56
N VAL A 140 44.27 -27.62 7.65
CA VAL A 140 43.47 -28.46 8.55
C VAL A 140 42.17 -28.92 7.88
N CYS A 141 41.52 -28.06 7.08
CA CYS A 141 40.35 -28.47 6.31
C CYS A 141 40.69 -29.61 5.32
N LYS A 142 41.82 -29.50 4.61
CA LYS A 142 42.32 -30.56 3.73
C LYS A 142 42.62 -31.85 4.48
N GLU A 143 43.27 -31.74 5.64
CA GLU A 143 43.60 -32.91 6.46
C GLU A 143 42.36 -33.62 7.00
N LEU A 144 41.36 -32.87 7.50
CA LEU A 144 40.08 -33.44 7.94
C LEU A 144 39.34 -34.15 6.79
N ARG A 145 39.33 -33.56 5.59
CA ARG A 145 38.76 -34.20 4.40
C ARG A 145 39.52 -35.47 4.01
N ARG A 146 40.86 -35.46 4.09
CA ARG A 146 41.70 -36.65 3.87
C ARG A 146 41.38 -37.78 4.87
N ARG A 147 40.97 -37.43 6.09
CA ARG A 147 40.49 -38.37 7.13
C ARG A 147 39.02 -38.79 6.97
N GLY A 148 38.36 -38.40 5.88
CA GLY A 148 36.98 -38.79 5.56
C GLY A 148 35.90 -37.83 6.05
N HIS A 149 36.24 -36.59 6.41
CA HIS A 149 35.28 -35.57 6.85
C HIS A 149 35.00 -34.52 5.77
N ASP A 150 34.24 -34.90 4.73
CA ASP A 150 33.88 -34.01 3.61
C ASP A 150 32.93 -32.87 3.99
N ASN A 151 32.26 -32.97 5.15
CA ASN A 151 31.34 -31.96 5.67
C ASN A 151 32.03 -30.76 6.35
N VAL A 152 33.36 -30.62 6.20
CA VAL A 152 34.14 -29.53 6.81
C VAL A 152 34.42 -28.41 5.80
N GLY A 153 34.27 -27.16 6.26
CA GLY A 153 34.62 -25.95 5.53
C GLY A 153 35.12 -24.84 6.45
N ILE A 154 35.34 -23.65 5.90
CA ILE A 154 35.89 -22.49 6.60
C ILE A 154 34.81 -21.41 6.76
N VAL A 155 34.74 -20.84 7.96
CA VAL A 155 33.96 -19.63 8.25
C VAL A 155 34.95 -18.54 8.63
N TYR A 156 35.11 -17.57 7.73
CA TYR A 156 36.10 -16.52 7.94
C TYR A 156 35.42 -15.22 8.37
N ASN A 157 36.01 -14.53 9.34
CA ASN A 157 35.47 -13.37 10.02
C ASN A 157 36.49 -12.24 9.92
N TRP A 158 36.07 -11.14 9.31
CA TRP A 158 36.93 -9.97 9.13
C TRP A 158 37.43 -9.39 10.46
N HIS A 159 36.59 -9.28 11.49
CA HIS A 159 37.01 -8.75 12.80
C HIS A 159 38.06 -9.61 13.56
N HIS A 160 38.40 -10.80 13.07
CA HIS A 160 39.50 -11.62 13.56
C HIS A 160 40.67 -11.71 12.57
N GLY A 161 40.55 -11.10 11.39
CA GLY A 161 41.51 -11.14 10.30
C GLY A 161 42.20 -9.79 10.02
N HIS A 162 42.30 -8.89 10.99
CA HIS A 162 42.96 -7.58 10.80
C HIS A 162 44.42 -7.69 10.33
N GLY A 163 45.12 -8.77 10.69
CA GLY A 163 46.48 -9.04 10.20
C GLY A 163 46.54 -9.40 8.70
N HIS A 164 45.40 -9.66 8.08
CA HIS A 164 45.27 -10.09 6.68
C HIS A 164 44.53 -9.07 5.79
N ILE A 165 44.54 -7.80 6.19
CA ILE A 165 43.99 -6.72 5.34
C ILE A 165 44.85 -6.57 4.08
N GLU A 166 46.18 -6.57 4.26
CA GLU A 166 47.15 -6.35 3.18
C GLU A 166 47.21 -7.52 2.19
N ASP A 167 47.09 -8.76 2.68
CA ASP A 167 47.14 -10.00 1.88
C ASP A 167 45.75 -10.62 1.65
N TRP A 168 44.67 -9.82 1.77
CA TRP A 168 43.29 -10.30 1.74
C TRP A 168 42.96 -11.05 0.44
N ARG A 169 43.51 -10.64 -0.70
CA ARG A 169 43.27 -11.29 -1.99
C ARG A 169 43.86 -12.69 -2.04
N GLU A 170 45.11 -12.83 -1.60
CA GLU A 170 45.82 -14.10 -1.51
C GLU A 170 45.12 -15.04 -0.52
N SER A 171 44.78 -14.50 0.65
CA SER A 171 44.04 -15.20 1.70
C SER A 171 42.67 -15.69 1.22
N LEU A 172 41.88 -14.84 0.58
CA LEU A 172 40.59 -15.23 0.01
C LEU A 172 40.75 -16.28 -1.08
N ASN A 173 41.72 -16.14 -1.98
CA ASN A 173 41.94 -17.07 -3.08
C ASN A 173 42.23 -18.50 -2.60
N ILE A 174 43.06 -18.66 -1.56
CA ILE A 174 43.35 -20.00 -1.01
C ILE A 174 42.18 -20.58 -0.21
N MET A 175 41.38 -19.72 0.44
CA MET A 175 40.24 -20.15 1.25
C MET A 175 38.99 -20.43 0.42
N LYS A 176 38.77 -19.73 -0.69
CA LYS A 176 37.53 -19.76 -1.49
C LYS A 176 36.99 -21.17 -1.76
N PRO A 177 37.78 -22.19 -2.14
CA PRO A 177 37.27 -23.54 -2.39
C PRO A 177 36.68 -24.24 -1.15
N TYR A 178 37.00 -23.75 0.04
CA TYR A 178 36.62 -24.33 1.33
C TYR A 178 35.65 -23.43 2.12
N LEU A 179 35.41 -22.19 1.68
CA LEU A 179 34.52 -21.25 2.35
C LEU A 179 33.06 -21.74 2.34
N ILE A 180 32.44 -21.75 3.52
CA ILE A 180 31.02 -22.02 3.70
C ILE A 180 30.25 -20.81 4.23
N CYS A 181 30.95 -19.79 4.75
CA CYS A 181 30.42 -18.47 5.08
C CYS A 181 31.56 -17.46 5.22
N LEU A 182 31.31 -16.19 4.89
CA LEU A 182 32.21 -15.07 5.15
C LEU A 182 31.47 -14.00 5.94
N ASN A 183 31.97 -13.63 7.12
CA ASN A 183 31.34 -12.68 8.02
C ASN A 183 32.06 -11.33 7.97
N LEU A 184 31.28 -10.27 7.72
CA LEU A 184 31.77 -8.94 7.37
C LEU A 184 31.44 -7.91 8.45
N ASN A 185 32.32 -6.93 8.60
CA ASN A 185 32.19 -5.72 9.40
C ASN A 185 33.09 -4.62 8.82
N GLY A 186 32.96 -3.37 9.25
CA GLY A 186 33.93 -2.35 8.86
C GLY A 186 35.32 -2.60 9.45
N MET A 187 36.36 -2.46 8.64
CA MET A 187 37.76 -2.82 8.93
C MET A 187 38.68 -1.59 8.91
N ASN A 188 39.47 -1.43 9.98
CA ASN A 188 40.47 -0.38 10.14
C ASN A 188 41.85 -0.95 10.40
N SER A 189 42.89 -0.17 10.06
CA SER A 189 44.27 -0.47 10.43
C SER A 189 44.41 -0.69 11.93
N HIS A 190 45.26 -1.65 12.32
CA HIS A 190 45.59 -1.98 13.71
C HIS A 190 44.40 -2.31 14.62
N ALA A 191 43.23 -2.65 14.05
CA ALA A 191 42.00 -2.90 14.80
C ALA A 191 41.57 -1.72 15.71
N LYS A 192 41.73 -0.48 15.24
CA LYS A 192 41.35 0.74 15.98
C LYS A 192 40.29 1.60 15.23
N PRO A 193 39.01 1.53 15.64
CA PRO A 193 38.41 0.50 16.48
C PRO A 193 38.34 -0.85 15.74
N LYS A 194 38.15 -1.94 16.49
CA LYS A 194 38.21 -3.31 15.96
C LYS A 194 37.05 -3.65 15.02
N ILE A 195 35.86 -3.13 15.33
CA ILE A 195 34.62 -3.43 14.61
C ILE A 195 33.91 -2.11 14.32
N LEU A 196 33.61 -1.87 13.05
CA LEU A 196 32.82 -0.74 12.56
C LEU A 196 31.62 -1.24 11.78
N ASP A 197 30.69 -0.33 11.49
CA ASP A 197 29.67 -0.60 10.46
C ASP A 197 30.34 -0.66 9.09
N LEU A 198 29.87 -1.56 8.22
CA LEU A 198 30.29 -1.58 6.83
C LEU A 198 30.13 -0.19 6.19
N SER A 199 31.02 0.10 5.26
CA SER A 199 31.34 1.39 4.64
C SER A 199 32.21 2.29 5.50
N HIS A 200 32.25 2.16 6.82
CA HIS A 200 32.97 3.09 7.69
C HIS A 200 34.41 2.69 8.00
N GLY A 201 34.83 1.47 7.64
CA GLY A 201 36.23 1.08 7.72
C GLY A 201 37.07 1.74 6.63
N GLU A 202 38.33 2.01 6.95
CA GLU A 202 39.37 2.47 6.03
C GLU A 202 39.53 1.51 4.83
N HIS A 203 39.39 0.21 5.08
CA HIS A 203 39.72 -0.84 4.11
C HIS A 203 38.52 -1.48 3.42
N ASP A 204 37.30 -1.12 3.82
CA ASP A 204 36.05 -1.78 3.40
C ASP A 204 35.92 -1.84 1.88
N ARG A 205 36.17 -0.72 1.19
CA ARG A 205 36.05 -0.61 -0.27
C ARG A 205 36.99 -1.57 -0.99
N GLN A 206 38.25 -1.61 -0.57
CA GLN A 206 39.26 -2.49 -1.17
C GLN A 206 38.96 -3.96 -0.88
N MET A 207 38.54 -4.28 0.35
CA MET A 207 38.24 -5.66 0.73
C MET A 207 36.96 -6.19 0.08
N ILE A 208 35.91 -5.38 -0.07
CA ILE A 208 34.68 -5.74 -0.82
C ILE A 208 35.01 -5.93 -2.30
N LYS A 209 35.81 -5.06 -2.90
CA LYS A 209 36.28 -5.21 -4.29
C LYS A 209 36.91 -6.58 -4.52
N VAL A 210 37.79 -7.02 -3.62
CA VAL A 210 38.42 -8.36 -3.70
C VAL A 210 37.37 -9.48 -3.65
N ILE A 211 36.33 -9.37 -2.81
CA ILE A 211 35.25 -10.38 -2.78
C ILE A 211 34.50 -10.41 -4.11
N LEU A 212 34.12 -9.24 -4.63
CA LEU A 212 33.35 -9.14 -5.89
C LEU A 212 34.14 -9.68 -7.08
N GLU A 213 35.41 -9.30 -7.22
CA GLU A 213 36.29 -9.79 -8.28
C GLU A 213 36.62 -11.28 -8.15
N SER A 214 36.65 -11.81 -6.92
CA SER A 214 36.85 -13.25 -6.73
C SER A 214 35.69 -14.08 -7.28
N GLY A 215 34.50 -13.50 -7.46
CA GLY A 215 33.28 -14.23 -7.82
C GLY A 215 32.81 -15.16 -6.69
N TYR A 216 33.12 -14.84 -5.42
CA TYR A 216 32.53 -15.55 -4.29
C TYR A 216 31.03 -15.23 -4.20
N ASP A 217 30.22 -16.28 -4.22
CA ASP A 217 28.76 -16.19 -4.26
C ASP A 217 28.12 -17.06 -3.15
N GLY A 218 28.89 -17.34 -2.09
CA GLY A 218 28.44 -18.06 -0.90
C GLY A 218 27.74 -17.16 0.13
N PRO A 219 27.33 -17.72 1.29
CA PRO A 219 26.71 -16.96 2.36
C PRO A 219 27.60 -15.85 2.91
N ILE A 220 26.97 -14.73 3.29
CA ILE A 220 27.60 -13.55 3.87
C ILE A 220 26.95 -13.26 5.22
N GLY A 221 27.73 -13.28 6.30
CA GLY A 221 27.30 -12.85 7.62
C GLY A 221 27.44 -11.34 7.77
N ILE A 222 26.38 -10.67 8.21
CA ILE A 222 26.40 -9.29 8.71
C ILE A 222 26.19 -9.33 10.21
N LEU A 223 27.06 -8.66 10.97
CA LEU A 223 27.15 -8.90 12.41
C LEU A 223 26.95 -7.67 13.29
N ASP A 224 26.47 -7.90 14.52
CA ASP A 224 26.36 -6.89 15.58
C ASP A 224 27.12 -7.27 16.85
N HIS A 225 28.45 -7.28 16.78
CA HIS A 225 29.30 -7.69 17.89
C HIS A 225 29.65 -6.50 18.83
N ARG A 226 28.67 -5.67 19.16
CA ARG A 226 28.80 -4.48 20.03
C ARG A 226 27.63 -4.41 21.00
N THR A 227 27.88 -4.65 22.28
CA THR A 227 26.84 -4.80 23.32
C THR A 227 26.02 -3.54 23.60
N GLU A 228 26.53 -2.38 23.20
CA GLU A 228 25.93 -1.07 23.44
C GLU A 228 24.97 -0.61 22.33
N ILE A 229 24.89 -1.35 21.22
CA ILE A 229 24.09 -0.98 20.05
C ILE A 229 22.84 -1.86 19.96
N ASP A 230 21.71 -1.26 19.56
CA ASP A 230 20.54 -2.04 19.18
C ASP A 230 20.84 -2.79 17.89
N THR A 231 20.76 -4.11 17.94
CA THR A 231 21.00 -5.00 16.79
C THR A 231 20.21 -4.65 15.55
N GLU A 232 18.96 -4.18 15.67
CA GLU A 232 18.19 -3.78 14.48
C GLU A 232 18.84 -2.59 13.76
N ILE A 233 19.48 -1.69 14.52
CA ILE A 233 20.22 -0.54 13.99
C ILE A 233 21.53 -1.00 13.35
N ALA A 234 22.30 -1.84 14.05
CA ALA A 234 23.57 -2.34 13.55
C ALA A 234 23.41 -3.17 12.27
N LEU A 235 22.42 -4.07 12.22
CA LEU A 235 22.15 -4.86 11.01
C LEU A 235 21.72 -3.98 9.84
N ARG A 236 20.87 -2.96 10.06
CA ARG A 236 20.50 -2.00 9.00
C ARG A 236 21.72 -1.22 8.51
N ALA A 237 22.53 -0.69 9.40
CA ALA A 237 23.73 0.07 9.04
C ALA A 237 24.71 -0.79 8.22
N ASN A 238 24.91 -2.05 8.60
CA ASN A 238 25.75 -2.97 7.84
C ASN A 238 25.16 -3.36 6.48
N MET A 239 23.84 -3.58 6.38
CA MET A 239 23.18 -3.83 5.08
C MET A 239 23.30 -2.63 4.14
N GLN A 240 23.07 -1.42 4.66
CA GLN A 240 23.24 -0.16 3.93
C GLN A 240 24.68 0.05 3.48
N GLY A 241 25.63 -0.17 4.40
CA GLY A 241 27.05 -0.06 4.13
C GLY A 241 27.50 -1.03 3.04
N LEU A 242 27.04 -2.28 3.10
CA LEU A 242 27.33 -3.29 2.08
C LEU A 242 26.77 -2.92 0.71
N ASP A 243 25.51 -2.48 0.65
CA ASP A 243 24.89 -2.00 -0.59
C ASP A 243 25.64 -0.80 -1.19
N TRP A 244 25.98 0.19 -0.34
CA TRP A 244 26.74 1.37 -0.74
C TRP A 244 28.11 0.98 -1.33
N LEU A 245 28.85 0.07 -0.67
CA LEU A 245 30.15 -0.41 -1.15
C LEU A 245 30.05 -1.17 -2.48
N ILE A 246 28.99 -1.97 -2.68
CA ILE A 246 28.77 -2.71 -3.93
C ILE A 246 28.42 -1.75 -5.06
N ARG A 247 27.54 -0.75 -4.83
CA ARG A 247 27.21 0.27 -5.83
C ARG A 247 28.41 1.11 -6.21
N ASP A 248 29.17 1.59 -5.22
CA ASP A 248 30.38 2.40 -5.45
C ASP A 248 31.51 1.59 -6.13
N TYR A 249 31.48 0.26 -6.05
CA TYR A 249 32.36 -0.59 -6.83
C TYR A 249 31.89 -0.74 -8.28
N ASN A 250 30.62 -1.09 -8.50
CA ASN A 250 30.07 -1.34 -9.84
C ASN A 250 30.04 -0.07 -10.69
N GLU A 251 29.74 1.07 -10.07
CA GLU A 251 29.75 2.38 -10.72
C GLU A 251 30.26 3.43 -9.71
N PRO A 252 31.56 3.76 -9.73
CA PRO A 252 32.17 4.71 -8.79
C PRO A 252 31.43 6.05 -8.74
N GLY A 253 31.03 6.47 -7.53
CA GLY A 253 30.25 7.70 -7.32
C GLY A 253 28.73 7.55 -7.41
N SER A 254 28.20 6.41 -7.90
CA SER A 254 26.75 6.14 -7.97
C SER A 254 26.09 5.87 -6.60
N ALA A 255 26.89 5.60 -5.57
CA ALA A 255 26.38 5.14 -4.29
C ALA A 255 25.72 6.27 -3.46
N GLY A 256 25.92 7.52 -3.84
CA GLY A 256 25.40 8.69 -3.14
C GLY A 256 26.13 8.94 -1.81
N LYS A 257 25.46 9.65 -0.89
CA LYS A 257 26.03 9.91 0.44
C LYS A 257 26.27 8.60 1.20
N LYS A 258 27.40 8.57 1.92
CA LYS A 258 27.77 7.47 2.80
C LYS A 258 26.68 7.25 3.86
N PRO A 259 26.27 6.00 4.16
CA PRO A 259 25.30 5.70 5.21
C PRO A 259 25.75 6.24 6.58
N LEU A 260 24.81 6.48 7.49
CA LEU A 260 25.14 6.89 8.86
C LEU A 260 25.71 5.72 9.67
N LYS A 261 26.55 6.02 10.67
CA LYS A 261 26.97 5.02 11.65
C LYS A 261 25.80 4.64 12.55
N SER A 262 25.74 3.37 12.96
CA SER A 262 24.79 2.87 13.96
C SER A 262 24.74 3.71 15.24
N GLN A 263 25.88 4.25 15.68
CA GLN A 263 26.03 5.12 16.87
C GLN A 263 25.47 6.54 16.68
N GLU A 264 25.32 6.99 15.43
CA GLU A 264 24.77 8.31 15.09
C GLU A 264 23.24 8.24 14.93
N VAL A 265 22.71 7.08 14.53
CA VAL A 265 21.27 6.83 14.40
C VAL A 265 20.57 6.79 15.77
N THR A 266 21.25 6.37 16.83
CA THR A 266 20.68 6.29 18.19
C THR A 266 20.46 7.64 18.87
N LYS A 267 20.97 8.75 18.32
CA LYS A 267 21.02 10.03 19.04
C LYS A 267 19.81 10.95 18.90
N ASP A 268 18.92 10.83 17.91
CA ASP A 268 17.64 11.60 17.84
C ASP A 268 16.78 11.27 16.58
N VAL A 269 16.92 10.08 15.98
CA VAL A 269 16.24 9.76 14.70
C VAL A 269 15.32 8.55 14.86
N PRO A 270 13.99 8.70 14.71
CA PRO A 270 13.07 7.56 14.67
C PRO A 270 13.43 6.59 13.54
N LEU A 271 13.49 5.31 13.89
CA LEU A 271 13.84 4.22 12.99
C LEU A 271 12.74 3.97 11.94
N THR A 272 12.80 4.68 10.81
CA THR A 272 11.94 4.40 9.64
C THR A 272 12.55 3.31 8.76
N LYS A 273 11.77 2.27 8.45
CA LYS A 273 12.09 1.25 7.43
C LYS A 273 12.19 1.88 6.04
N SER A 274 13.38 1.86 5.44
CA SER A 274 13.67 1.78 3.99
C SER A 274 15.09 2.32 3.79
N SER A 275 15.96 1.54 3.16
CA SER A 275 17.21 2.06 2.62
C SER A 275 17.54 1.37 1.31
N ASN A 276 16.65 1.57 0.35
CA ASN A 276 17.10 2.06 -0.94
C ASN A 276 17.16 3.60 -0.84
N LEU A 277 17.69 4.27 -1.86
CA LEU A 277 17.68 5.73 -2.11
C LEU A 277 18.99 6.43 -1.71
N ASP A 278 19.75 6.86 -2.71
CA ASP A 278 19.68 8.29 -3.00
C ASP A 278 19.96 8.58 -4.47
N VAL A 279 19.04 9.32 -5.09
CA VAL A 279 19.37 10.28 -6.15
C VAL A 279 18.45 11.49 -6.07
N ASN A 280 17.22 11.37 -5.55
CA ASN A 280 16.18 12.40 -5.67
C ASN A 280 15.19 12.48 -4.50
N ARG A 281 15.59 12.10 -3.27
CA ARG A 281 14.64 12.01 -2.14
C ARG A 281 14.15 13.37 -1.62
N ILE A 282 14.93 14.41 -1.87
CA ILE A 282 14.61 15.79 -1.50
C ILE A 282 14.17 16.52 -2.78
N PRO A 283 12.97 17.12 -2.84
CA PRO A 283 12.55 17.97 -3.95
C PRO A 283 13.52 19.12 -4.20
N LEU A 284 13.65 19.56 -5.45
CA LEU A 284 14.38 20.79 -5.81
C LEU A 284 13.74 22.03 -5.18
N ASP A 285 12.41 22.01 -5.03
CA ASP A 285 11.64 23.06 -4.37
C ASP A 285 10.88 22.47 -3.18
N LEU A 286 11.39 22.70 -1.98
CA LEU A 286 10.78 22.22 -0.73
C LEU A 286 9.50 22.98 -0.39
N ALA A 287 9.42 24.26 -0.76
CA ALA A 287 8.24 25.09 -0.48
C ALA A 287 7.04 24.58 -1.30
N ALA A 288 7.27 24.14 -2.54
CA ALA A 288 6.25 23.51 -3.38
C ALA A 288 5.93 22.05 -3.01
N ASN A 289 6.71 21.41 -2.13
CA ASN A 289 6.52 20.03 -1.72
C ASN A 289 6.69 19.86 -0.19
N PRO A 290 5.89 20.57 0.63
CA PRO A 290 6.10 20.65 2.08
C PRO A 290 5.92 19.32 2.83
N TYR A 291 5.33 18.32 2.19
CA TYR A 291 5.08 16.98 2.74
C TYR A 291 6.04 15.92 2.19
N TYR A 292 7.18 16.32 1.61
CA TYR A 292 8.06 15.38 0.90
C TYR A 292 8.62 14.27 1.80
N ASP A 293 8.77 14.54 3.08
CA ASP A 293 9.27 13.66 4.14
C ASP A 293 8.16 12.83 4.81
N SER A 294 6.90 13.03 4.43
CA SER A 294 5.77 12.28 4.98
C SER A 294 5.91 10.79 4.66
N TYR A 295 5.42 9.94 5.58
CA TYR A 295 5.56 8.47 5.49
C TYR A 295 5.10 7.86 4.14
N VAL A 296 4.03 8.42 3.56
CA VAL A 296 3.48 7.98 2.27
C VAL A 296 4.39 8.31 1.08
N ASN A 297 5.30 9.27 1.22
CA ASN A 297 6.23 9.74 0.19
C ASN A 297 7.64 9.16 0.34
N ARG A 298 7.87 8.25 1.29
CA ARG A 298 9.22 7.80 1.71
C ARG A 298 10.10 7.24 0.59
N ASP A 299 9.51 6.66 -0.45
CA ASP A 299 10.17 6.03 -1.62
C ASP A 299 9.93 6.82 -2.93
N ARG A 300 9.30 8.01 -2.85
CA ARG A 300 9.02 8.88 -4.00
C ARG A 300 10.30 9.49 -4.58
N VAL A 301 10.36 9.54 -5.90
CA VAL A 301 11.43 10.20 -6.66
C VAL A 301 10.95 11.58 -7.10
N TYR A 302 11.60 12.65 -6.64
CA TYR A 302 11.25 14.03 -7.01
C TYR A 302 12.12 14.57 -8.15
N ASP A 303 11.51 15.32 -9.06
CA ASP A 303 12.20 16.13 -10.07
C ASP A 303 13.16 15.37 -10.99
N PHE A 304 12.92 14.07 -11.20
CA PHE A 304 13.79 13.18 -11.97
C PHE A 304 14.19 13.77 -13.33
N TYR A 305 13.21 14.20 -14.12
CA TYR A 305 13.45 14.77 -15.45
C TYR A 305 14.09 16.16 -15.38
N ALA A 306 13.68 17.00 -14.42
CA ALA A 306 14.26 18.34 -14.27
C ALA A 306 15.74 18.26 -13.91
N ARG A 307 16.12 17.34 -13.01
CA ARG A 307 17.51 17.11 -12.61
C ARG A 307 18.36 16.55 -13.76
N GLN A 308 17.79 15.67 -14.59
CA GLN A 308 18.44 15.23 -15.82
C GLN A 308 18.65 16.38 -16.81
N ALA A 309 17.64 17.26 -16.97
CA ALA A 309 17.73 18.42 -17.84
C ALA A 309 18.77 19.45 -17.37
N LEU A 310 18.93 19.63 -16.06
CA LEU A 310 19.96 20.49 -15.47
C LEU A 310 21.38 19.97 -15.74
N ASN A 311 21.54 18.65 -15.82
CA ASN A 311 22.86 18.03 -15.97
C ASN A 311 23.38 17.95 -17.43
N ARG A 312 22.59 18.38 -18.43
CA ARG A 312 22.88 18.62 -19.88
C ARG A 312 23.77 17.65 -20.67
N GLU A 313 24.36 16.62 -20.05
CA GLU A 313 25.17 15.59 -20.68
C GLU A 313 24.77 14.21 -20.16
N LYS A 314 24.89 13.23 -21.06
CA LYS A 314 24.42 11.82 -21.05
C LYS A 314 23.00 11.60 -21.57
N LYS A 315 22.88 10.47 -22.29
CA LYS A 315 21.64 9.86 -22.73
C LYS A 315 20.67 9.78 -21.53
N PRO A 316 19.44 10.29 -21.63
CA PRO A 316 18.52 10.34 -20.49
C PRO A 316 18.19 8.94 -19.99
N GLU A 317 18.23 8.78 -18.67
CA GLU A 317 17.84 7.57 -17.97
C GLU A 317 16.32 7.42 -17.94
N THR A 318 15.86 6.17 -18.02
CA THR A 318 14.45 5.82 -17.88
C THR A 318 13.99 5.98 -16.44
N PHE A 319 12.76 6.48 -16.23
CA PHE A 319 12.20 6.64 -14.89
C PHE A 319 12.12 5.28 -14.16
N PRO A 320 12.63 5.18 -12.93
CA PRO A 320 12.79 3.88 -12.26
C PRO A 320 11.46 3.27 -11.74
N GLY A 321 10.28 3.76 -12.15
CA GLY A 321 8.97 3.30 -11.65
C GLY A 321 8.57 3.95 -10.32
N LEU A 322 7.31 3.76 -9.90
CA LEU A 322 6.69 4.48 -8.75
C LEU A 322 7.51 4.39 -7.46
N ASP A 323 8.16 3.24 -7.25
CA ASP A 323 9.02 2.95 -6.11
C ASP A 323 10.28 2.15 -6.53
N GLY A 324 10.90 2.54 -7.66
CA GLY A 324 12.23 2.05 -8.01
C GLY A 324 12.32 0.66 -8.66
N GLY A 325 11.29 0.19 -9.35
CA GLY A 325 11.39 -0.95 -10.29
C GLY A 325 11.37 -2.32 -9.62
N TYR A 326 11.60 -2.38 -8.31
CA TYR A 326 11.60 -3.62 -7.52
C TYR A 326 10.22 -4.03 -6.99
N GLN A 327 9.26 -3.11 -6.96
CA GLN A 327 7.99 -3.29 -6.25
C GLN A 327 6.78 -3.46 -7.18
N GLY A 328 7.02 -3.59 -8.49
CA GLY A 328 5.98 -3.75 -9.51
C GLY A 328 5.06 -2.52 -9.63
N HIS A 329 3.91 -2.70 -10.29
CA HIS A 329 2.94 -1.62 -10.56
C HIS A 329 2.28 -1.05 -9.28
N TRP A 330 2.27 -1.81 -8.18
CA TRP A 330 1.67 -1.40 -6.90
C TRP A 330 2.61 -0.64 -5.98
N GLY A 331 3.90 -0.60 -6.32
CA GLY A 331 4.87 0.11 -5.51
C GLY A 331 4.98 -0.44 -4.08
N ASN A 332 5.21 0.44 -3.10
CA ASN A 332 5.48 0.06 -1.70
C ASN A 332 4.21 -0.26 -0.91
N GLN A 333 3.07 -0.38 -1.61
CA GLN A 333 1.73 -0.48 -1.04
C GLN A 333 1.13 -1.86 -1.35
N ASN A 334 0.71 -2.59 -0.33
CA ASN A 334 0.18 -3.95 -0.49
C ASN A 334 -1.15 -4.19 0.24
N ASP A 335 -1.86 -5.22 -0.19
CA ASP A 335 -3.21 -5.56 0.30
C ASP A 335 -3.24 -6.10 1.74
N GLN A 336 -2.11 -6.61 2.23
CA GLN A 336 -2.03 -7.22 3.56
C GLN A 336 -1.77 -6.21 4.67
N GLU A 337 -1.02 -5.15 4.37
CA GLU A 337 -0.58 -4.15 5.35
C GLU A 337 -1.06 -2.73 5.01
N THR A 338 -0.90 -2.26 3.77
CA THR A 338 -1.12 -0.85 3.41
C THR A 338 -2.59 -0.52 3.14
N TRP A 339 -3.27 -1.40 2.40
CA TRP A 339 -4.66 -1.19 1.99
C TRP A 339 -5.68 -1.84 2.93
N LYS A 340 -5.21 -2.64 3.90
CA LYS A 340 -6.05 -3.24 4.91
C LYS A 340 -6.44 -2.17 5.95
N ASP A 341 -7.72 -1.86 6.03
CA ASP A 341 -8.26 -0.84 6.95
C ASP A 341 -9.68 -1.24 7.34
N GLY A 342 -9.88 -1.55 8.62
CA GLY A 342 -11.16 -2.01 9.16
C GLY A 342 -12.10 -0.89 9.60
N ARG A 343 -11.71 0.38 9.54
CA ARG A 343 -12.47 1.47 10.17
C ARG A 343 -13.89 1.66 9.62
N ILE A 344 -14.15 1.22 8.38
CA ILE A 344 -15.50 1.25 7.80
C ILE A 344 -16.53 0.42 8.60
N LYS A 345 -16.06 -0.58 9.36
CA LYS A 345 -16.87 -1.40 10.26
C LYS A 345 -17.41 -0.59 11.45
N GLU A 346 -16.73 0.50 11.80
CA GLU A 346 -17.11 1.36 12.93
C GLU A 346 -17.95 2.56 12.50
N MET A 347 -18.04 2.84 11.20
CA MET A 347 -18.84 3.94 10.67
C MET A 347 -20.32 3.78 11.03
N ASP A 348 -20.94 4.87 11.42
CA ASP A 348 -22.39 4.98 11.42
C ASP A 348 -22.88 5.35 10.02
N HIS A 349 -23.33 4.34 9.28
CA HIS A 349 -23.89 4.48 7.93
C HIS A 349 -25.32 5.07 7.92
N GLY A 350 -25.90 5.35 9.09
CA GLY A 350 -27.29 5.79 9.22
C GLY A 350 -28.29 4.64 9.07
N SER A 351 -29.48 4.95 8.55
CA SER A 351 -30.57 3.97 8.40
C SER A 351 -30.47 3.07 7.17
N MET A 352 -29.53 3.31 6.24
CA MET A 352 -29.38 2.49 5.05
C MET A 352 -27.97 2.46 4.47
N VAL A 353 -27.69 1.43 3.68
CA VAL A 353 -26.49 1.30 2.84
C VAL A 353 -26.88 0.76 1.48
N SER A 354 -26.50 1.48 0.42
CA SER A 354 -26.67 1.07 -0.96
C SER A 354 -25.41 0.38 -1.47
N GLY A 355 -25.56 -0.78 -2.11
CA GLY A 355 -24.44 -1.44 -2.76
C GLY A 355 -24.73 -2.85 -3.28
N VAL A 356 -23.67 -3.56 -3.67
CA VAL A 356 -23.77 -4.96 -4.10
C VAL A 356 -24.00 -5.84 -2.88
N PHE A 357 -25.27 -6.11 -2.53
CA PHE A 357 -25.61 -6.97 -1.40
C PHE A 357 -25.21 -8.43 -1.66
N ARG A 358 -24.67 -9.08 -0.62
CA ARG A 358 -24.34 -10.51 -0.62
C ARG A 358 -24.84 -11.17 0.66
N GLY A 359 -25.75 -12.13 0.55
CA GLY A 359 -26.27 -12.83 1.72
C GLY A 359 -27.44 -13.75 1.38
N ASN A 360 -27.61 -14.82 2.16
CA ASN A 360 -28.70 -15.79 1.96
C ASN A 360 -28.79 -16.36 0.52
N GLY A 361 -27.64 -16.64 -0.09
CA GLY A 361 -27.55 -17.09 -1.49
C GLY A 361 -27.88 -16.02 -2.54
N LEU A 362 -28.16 -14.79 -2.14
CA LEU A 362 -28.46 -13.67 -3.04
C LEU A 362 -27.20 -12.84 -3.34
N THR A 363 -27.11 -12.37 -4.58
CA THR A 363 -26.22 -11.27 -5.00
C THR A 363 -27.07 -10.26 -5.73
N ILE A 364 -27.20 -9.04 -5.20
CA ILE A 364 -28.08 -8.00 -5.74
C ILE A 364 -27.21 -6.76 -6.04
N PRO A 365 -26.89 -6.45 -7.31
CA PRO A 365 -26.00 -5.35 -7.66
C PRO A 365 -26.48 -3.96 -7.23
N ARG A 366 -27.79 -3.73 -7.31
CA ARG A 366 -28.45 -2.48 -6.93
C ARG A 366 -29.37 -2.69 -5.74
N ALA A 367 -28.76 -2.98 -4.59
CA ALA A 367 -29.46 -3.21 -3.35
C ALA A 367 -29.42 -1.99 -2.45
N VAL A 368 -30.49 -1.81 -1.67
CA VAL A 368 -30.51 -0.90 -0.52
C VAL A 368 -30.83 -1.74 0.72
N SER A 369 -29.83 -1.93 1.59
CA SER A 369 -30.01 -2.53 2.90
C SER A 369 -30.49 -1.46 3.88
N VAL A 370 -31.59 -1.70 4.57
CA VAL A 370 -32.26 -0.75 5.46
C VAL A 370 -32.34 -1.32 6.87
N ARG A 371 -32.06 -0.48 7.86
CA ARG A 371 -32.30 -0.76 9.28
C ARG A 371 -33.72 -0.37 9.67
N LEU A 372 -34.45 -1.30 10.25
CA LEU A 372 -35.81 -1.10 10.75
C LEU A 372 -35.81 -0.74 12.23
N ALA A 373 -36.97 -0.34 12.75
CA ALA A 373 -37.14 -0.13 14.19
C ALA A 373 -36.86 -1.44 14.95
N SER A 374 -36.14 -1.34 16.07
CA SER A 374 -35.87 -2.50 16.92
C SER A 374 -37.14 -2.94 17.64
N GLU A 375 -37.31 -4.26 17.78
CA GLU A 375 -38.36 -4.86 18.60
C GLU A 375 -37.71 -5.58 19.78
N ASN A 376 -38.14 -5.29 21.02
CA ASN A 376 -37.54 -5.85 22.25
C ASN A 376 -36.01 -5.69 22.34
N GLY A 377 -35.47 -4.57 21.82
CA GLY A 377 -34.03 -4.30 21.79
C GLY A 377 -33.25 -5.04 20.70
N VAL A 378 -33.91 -5.85 19.87
CA VAL A 378 -33.29 -6.57 18.76
C VAL A 378 -33.39 -5.73 17.48
N PRO A 379 -32.26 -5.39 16.81
CA PRO A 379 -32.30 -4.68 15.54
C PRO A 379 -32.70 -5.63 14.41
N TYR A 380 -33.62 -5.16 13.56
CA TYR A 380 -34.04 -5.83 12.34
C TYR A 380 -33.61 -5.03 11.12
N ASN A 381 -33.36 -5.74 10.02
CA ASN A 381 -32.91 -5.16 8.78
C ASN A 381 -33.59 -5.86 7.60
N VAL A 382 -33.68 -5.18 6.47
CA VAL A 382 -34.24 -5.71 5.23
C VAL A 382 -33.42 -5.23 4.04
N VAL A 383 -33.40 -5.99 2.93
CA VAL A 383 -32.78 -5.55 1.68
C VAL A 383 -33.83 -5.39 0.58
N PHE A 384 -33.80 -4.23 -0.09
CA PHE A 384 -34.63 -3.93 -1.25
C PHE A 384 -33.81 -4.05 -2.55
N ASP A 385 -34.31 -4.85 -3.49
CA ASP A 385 -33.76 -4.99 -4.84
C ASP A 385 -34.42 -3.93 -5.73
N THR A 386 -33.67 -2.88 -6.07
CA THR A 386 -34.22 -1.73 -6.82
C THR A 386 -34.49 -2.04 -8.29
N ASP A 387 -33.90 -3.10 -8.87
CA ASP A 387 -34.21 -3.53 -10.24
C ASP A 387 -35.46 -4.40 -10.33
N LYS A 388 -35.79 -5.09 -9.23
CA LYS A 388 -37.01 -5.89 -9.12
C LYS A 388 -38.14 -5.21 -8.36
N MET A 389 -37.86 -4.06 -7.75
CA MET A 389 -38.79 -3.26 -6.94
C MET A 389 -39.45 -4.12 -5.85
N LYS A 390 -38.63 -4.87 -5.11
CA LYS A 390 -39.10 -5.78 -4.05
C LYS A 390 -38.11 -5.92 -2.89
N PHE A 391 -38.65 -6.20 -1.71
CA PHE A 391 -37.84 -6.72 -0.61
C PHE A 391 -37.45 -8.18 -0.89
N SER A 392 -36.21 -8.54 -0.57
CA SER A 392 -35.64 -9.85 -0.96
C SER A 392 -35.16 -10.72 0.20
N ALA A 393 -34.78 -10.12 1.33
CA ALA A 393 -34.42 -10.84 2.55
C ALA A 393 -34.53 -9.90 3.76
N ALA A 394 -34.73 -10.48 4.94
CA ALA A 394 -34.72 -9.79 6.22
C ALA A 394 -33.85 -10.55 7.23
N TRP A 395 -33.18 -9.83 8.13
CA TRP A 395 -32.31 -10.42 9.15
C TRP A 395 -32.25 -9.57 10.43
N THR A 396 -31.85 -10.21 11.52
CA THR A 396 -31.48 -9.55 12.79
C THR A 396 -29.99 -9.35 12.90
N GLY A 397 -29.54 -8.45 13.78
CA GLY A 397 -28.13 -8.17 14.04
C GLY A 397 -27.62 -6.94 13.29
N ASP A 398 -26.36 -6.96 12.88
CA ASP A 398 -25.76 -5.83 12.17
C ASP A 398 -26.41 -5.62 10.80
N LEU A 399 -26.44 -4.37 10.33
CA LEU A 399 -27.00 -4.05 9.02
C LEU A 399 -26.17 -4.74 7.94
N VAL A 400 -24.84 -4.68 8.04
CA VAL A 400 -23.90 -5.27 7.08
C VAL A 400 -22.64 -5.72 7.81
N SER A 401 -21.91 -6.68 7.23
CA SER A 401 -20.63 -7.17 7.75
C SER A 401 -19.50 -6.79 6.80
N TRP A 402 -18.92 -5.60 7.00
CA TRP A 402 -17.86 -5.07 6.15
C TRP A 402 -16.55 -5.88 6.24
N SER A 403 -15.82 -5.96 5.12
CA SER A 403 -14.45 -6.46 5.08
C SER A 403 -13.45 -5.37 5.48
N ASP A 404 -12.24 -5.74 5.90
CA ASP A 404 -11.12 -4.78 6.05
C ASP A 404 -10.18 -4.76 4.83
N VAL A 405 -10.35 -5.70 3.90
CA VAL A 405 -9.57 -5.78 2.67
C VAL A 405 -9.87 -4.55 1.82
N ARG A 406 -8.82 -3.81 1.44
CA ARG A 406 -8.93 -2.59 0.60
C ARG A 406 -9.99 -1.63 1.15
N ARG A 407 -9.90 -1.36 2.46
CA ARG A 407 -10.80 -0.46 3.20
C ARG A 407 -12.29 -0.86 3.16
N GLY A 408 -12.58 -2.12 2.83
CA GLY A 408 -13.93 -2.69 2.74
C GLY A 408 -14.63 -2.53 1.39
N PHE A 409 -13.98 -1.94 0.39
CA PHE A 409 -14.63 -1.58 -0.88
C PHE A 409 -14.63 -2.70 -1.95
N MET A 410 -13.93 -3.81 -1.71
CA MET A 410 -13.61 -4.80 -2.75
C MET A 410 -14.40 -6.11 -2.67
N GLN A 411 -15.42 -6.27 -1.82
CA GLN A 411 -16.09 -7.58 -1.66
C GLN A 411 -17.62 -7.50 -1.75
N GLY A 412 -18.17 -6.39 -2.24
CA GLY A 412 -19.58 -6.08 -2.06
C GLY A 412 -19.91 -5.90 -0.58
N ILE A 413 -21.18 -6.04 -0.22
CA ILE A 413 -21.71 -5.72 1.09
C ILE A 413 -22.37 -6.97 1.69
N PRO A 414 -21.67 -7.73 2.53
CA PRO A 414 -22.20 -8.91 3.18
C PRO A 414 -23.34 -8.61 4.17
N MET A 415 -24.32 -9.50 4.26
CA MET A 415 -25.37 -9.48 5.28
C MET A 415 -24.77 -9.64 6.68
N GLY A 416 -25.21 -8.79 7.62
CA GLY A 416 -24.60 -8.68 8.96
C GLY A 416 -25.13 -9.63 10.03
N GLY A 417 -26.13 -10.47 9.76
CA GLY A 417 -26.66 -11.35 10.81
C GLY A 417 -27.58 -12.47 10.36
N LYS A 418 -28.57 -12.82 11.18
CA LYS A 418 -29.35 -14.06 11.05
C LYS A 418 -30.67 -13.80 10.34
N ILE A 419 -30.96 -14.59 9.31
CA ILE A 419 -32.21 -14.50 8.56
C ILE A 419 -33.43 -14.64 9.47
N VAL A 420 -34.43 -13.80 9.21
CA VAL A 420 -35.76 -13.87 9.79
C VAL A 420 -36.80 -13.94 8.69
N GLU A 421 -38.04 -14.22 9.09
CA GLU A 421 -39.15 -14.31 8.17
C GLU A 421 -39.51 -12.94 7.58
N LEU A 422 -39.78 -12.92 6.26
CA LEU A 422 -40.22 -11.76 5.51
C LEU A 422 -41.56 -12.10 4.84
N ARG A 423 -42.62 -11.39 5.20
CA ARG A 423 -44.01 -11.63 4.77
C ARG A 423 -44.60 -10.46 3.98
N ASP A 424 -45.79 -10.70 3.46
CA ASP A 424 -46.63 -9.73 2.73
C ASP A 424 -45.99 -9.13 1.48
N LEU A 425 -45.06 -9.91 0.90
CA LEU A 425 -44.34 -9.56 -0.30
C LEU A 425 -45.30 -9.23 -1.43
N LYS A 426 -45.21 -8.00 -1.92
CA LYS A 426 -46.05 -7.54 -3.00
C LYS A 426 -45.52 -8.05 -4.32
N LYS A 427 -46.42 -8.31 -5.27
CA LYS A 427 -46.04 -8.84 -6.58
C LYS A 427 -45.17 -7.84 -7.34
N LYS A 428 -44.19 -8.35 -8.08
CA LYS A 428 -43.44 -7.56 -9.07
C LYS A 428 -44.41 -7.05 -10.14
N ILE A 429 -44.29 -5.79 -10.50
CA ILE A 429 -45.09 -5.18 -11.55
C ILE A 429 -44.18 -4.91 -12.75
N ALA A 430 -44.55 -5.47 -13.90
CA ALA A 430 -43.79 -5.30 -15.13
C ALA A 430 -43.78 -3.83 -15.57
N GLY A 431 -42.62 -3.33 -15.99
CA GLY A 431 -42.45 -1.94 -16.42
C GLY A 431 -42.42 -0.90 -15.30
N ALA A 432 -42.49 -1.30 -14.02
CA ALA A 432 -42.29 -0.37 -12.91
C ALA A 432 -40.91 0.30 -13.02
N LYS A 433 -40.85 1.61 -12.73
CA LYS A 433 -39.61 2.40 -12.74
C LYS A 433 -39.35 2.93 -11.34
N PHE A 434 -38.19 2.60 -10.78
CA PHE A 434 -37.73 3.15 -9.51
C PHE A 434 -37.58 4.67 -9.62
N GLN A 435 -38.22 5.41 -8.72
CA GLN A 435 -38.22 6.88 -8.69
C GLN A 435 -37.26 7.42 -7.62
N GLY A 436 -36.87 6.59 -6.64
CA GLY A 436 -35.98 6.99 -5.57
C GLY A 436 -36.42 6.45 -4.22
N LEU A 437 -35.88 7.07 -3.17
CA LEU A 437 -36.27 6.78 -1.80
C LEU A 437 -36.36 8.07 -0.97
N TYR A 438 -37.21 8.04 0.04
CA TYR A 438 -37.34 9.08 1.05
C TYR A 438 -36.74 8.62 2.38
N ARG A 439 -36.22 9.58 3.14
CA ARG A 439 -35.81 9.41 4.54
C ARG A 439 -36.67 10.31 5.41
N ASP A 440 -37.34 9.72 6.40
CA ASP A 440 -38.04 10.47 7.46
C ASP A 440 -37.55 9.94 8.80
N GLY A 441 -36.65 10.68 9.44
CA GLY A 441 -35.82 10.16 10.50
C GLY A 441 -35.20 8.85 10.03
N LYS A 442 -35.18 7.82 10.87
CA LYS A 442 -34.59 6.51 10.52
C LYS A 442 -35.43 5.69 9.52
N ARG A 443 -36.64 6.13 9.15
CA ARG A 443 -37.51 5.38 8.23
C ARG A 443 -37.08 5.62 6.78
N VAL A 444 -37.04 4.54 5.99
CA VAL A 444 -36.73 4.60 4.56
C VAL A 444 -37.93 4.12 3.75
N ILE A 445 -38.38 4.94 2.81
CA ILE A 445 -39.58 4.68 2.01
C ILE A 445 -39.19 4.68 0.53
N PHE A 446 -39.43 3.57 -0.16
CA PHE A 446 -39.10 3.41 -1.57
C PHE A 446 -40.25 3.88 -2.44
N ALA A 447 -39.92 4.61 -3.51
CA ALA A 447 -40.88 5.17 -4.45
C ALA A 447 -40.66 4.61 -5.87
N TRP A 448 -41.74 4.25 -6.56
CA TRP A 448 -41.69 3.89 -7.98
C TRP A 448 -42.99 4.24 -8.71
N SER A 449 -42.89 4.40 -10.03
CA SER A 449 -44.04 4.58 -10.91
C SER A 449 -44.39 3.27 -11.61
N ILE A 450 -45.66 3.08 -11.95
CA ILE A 450 -46.15 1.92 -12.69
C ILE A 450 -46.80 2.41 -13.99
N PRO A 451 -46.45 1.84 -15.16
CA PRO A 451 -47.10 2.20 -16.41
C PRO A 451 -48.62 2.05 -16.33
N GLY A 452 -49.35 3.10 -16.72
CA GLY A 452 -50.82 3.12 -16.68
C GLY A 452 -51.43 3.48 -15.31
N ILE A 453 -50.61 3.66 -14.27
CA ILE A 453 -51.05 4.19 -12.96
C ILE A 453 -50.50 5.61 -12.84
N ALA A 454 -51.39 6.59 -12.66
CA ALA A 454 -51.00 8.00 -12.61
C ALA A 454 -50.15 8.35 -11.38
N ASN A 455 -50.34 7.62 -10.26
CA ASN A 455 -49.70 7.94 -8.98
C ASN A 455 -48.46 7.08 -8.73
N ILE A 456 -47.46 7.68 -8.08
CA ILE A 456 -46.30 6.98 -7.51
C ILE A 456 -46.79 6.07 -6.38
N THR A 457 -46.23 4.86 -6.32
CA THR A 457 -46.46 3.90 -5.23
C THR A 457 -45.30 3.98 -4.24
N TYR A 458 -45.62 3.91 -2.94
CA TYR A 458 -44.63 3.96 -1.86
C TYR A 458 -44.73 2.73 -0.97
N ARG A 459 -43.57 2.15 -0.63
CA ARG A 459 -43.49 1.04 0.34
C ARG A 459 -42.33 1.17 1.29
N THR A 460 -42.50 0.57 2.45
CA THR A 460 -41.48 0.39 3.50
C THR A 460 -41.63 -1.00 4.09
N ALA A 461 -40.73 -1.38 4.99
CA ALA A 461 -40.94 -2.54 5.85
C ALA A 461 -41.13 -2.12 7.31
N ILE A 462 -41.84 -2.94 8.08
CA ILE A 462 -41.99 -2.84 9.54
C ILE A 462 -41.74 -4.20 10.20
N VAL A 463 -41.59 -4.21 11.52
CA VAL A 463 -41.42 -5.42 12.31
C VAL A 463 -42.64 -5.57 13.21
N GLU A 464 -43.26 -6.75 13.20
CA GLU A 464 -44.31 -7.13 14.14
C GLU A 464 -44.11 -8.58 14.59
N ASN A 465 -44.00 -8.80 15.90
CA ASN A 465 -43.83 -10.12 16.51
C ASN A 465 -42.65 -10.92 15.93
N GLY A 466 -41.53 -10.24 15.70
CA GLY A 466 -40.30 -10.79 15.15
C GLY A 466 -40.33 -11.14 13.66
N ILE A 467 -41.40 -10.76 12.95
CA ILE A 467 -41.56 -10.96 11.51
C ILE A 467 -41.44 -9.60 10.81
N VAL A 468 -40.73 -9.55 9.67
CA VAL A 468 -40.65 -8.35 8.85
C VAL A 468 -41.76 -8.38 7.80
N HIS A 469 -42.52 -7.29 7.70
CA HIS A 469 -43.65 -7.14 6.79
C HIS A 469 -43.38 -6.01 5.78
N GLU A 470 -43.58 -6.28 4.49
CA GLU A 470 -43.68 -5.23 3.47
C GLU A 470 -45.05 -4.53 3.58
N ILE A 471 -45.06 -3.21 3.72
CA ILE A 471 -46.28 -2.40 3.80
C ILE A 471 -46.30 -1.30 2.75
N GLU A 472 -47.51 -0.96 2.29
CA GLU A 472 -47.75 0.24 1.49
C GLU A 472 -47.91 1.45 2.40
N THR A 473 -47.50 2.61 1.90
CA THR A 473 -47.59 3.88 2.63
C THR A 473 -47.80 5.04 1.65
N ASP A 474 -47.94 6.25 2.18
CA ASP A 474 -48.00 7.48 1.38
C ASP A 474 -46.62 8.13 1.32
N ALA A 475 -46.46 9.11 0.43
CA ALA A 475 -45.32 10.00 0.48
C ALA A 475 -45.26 10.69 1.86
N PRO A 476 -44.07 10.82 2.46
CA PRO A 476 -43.91 11.65 3.65
C PRO A 476 -44.36 13.09 3.36
N LYS A 477 -45.07 13.69 4.32
CA LYS A 477 -45.47 15.10 4.25
C LYS A 477 -44.59 16.01 5.11
N THR A 478 -43.87 15.40 6.04
CA THR A 478 -42.96 16.03 7.00
C THR A 478 -41.77 15.11 7.15
N PHE A 479 -40.61 15.70 7.47
CA PHE A 479 -39.36 14.97 7.61
C PHE A 479 -38.72 15.26 8.95
N SER A 480 -38.30 14.20 9.62
CA SER A 480 -37.51 14.26 10.85
C SER A 480 -36.02 14.16 10.53
N GLN A 481 -35.22 15.09 11.03
CA GLN A 481 -33.78 15.10 10.83
C GLN A 481 -33.08 13.92 11.53
N GLN A 482 -32.07 13.30 10.89
CA GLN A 482 -31.19 12.32 11.53
C GLN A 482 -29.89 12.93 12.05
N TRP A 483 -29.38 13.96 11.40
CA TRP A 483 -28.05 14.53 11.65
C TRP A 483 -28.13 16.03 11.89
N SER A 484 -28.41 16.39 13.14
CA SER A 484 -28.48 17.81 13.54
C SER A 484 -27.11 18.41 13.86
N GLU A 485 -26.11 17.55 14.10
CA GLU A 485 -24.81 17.92 14.60
C GLU A 485 -23.96 18.64 13.55
N LYS A 486 -23.32 19.73 13.97
CA LYS A 486 -22.33 20.47 13.18
C LYS A 486 -20.93 20.18 13.71
N ASN A 487 -19.99 19.97 12.81
CA ASN A 487 -18.58 19.74 13.12
C ASN A 487 -17.79 20.98 12.74
N VAL A 488 -16.82 21.35 13.56
CA VAL A 488 -16.00 22.55 13.31
C VAL A 488 -14.56 22.14 13.06
N THR A 489 -13.98 22.71 12.02
CA THR A 489 -12.55 22.61 11.71
C THR A 489 -12.04 23.99 11.30
N THR A 490 -10.81 24.09 10.80
CA THR A 490 -10.21 25.36 10.37
C THR A 490 -9.62 25.23 8.96
N GLY A 491 -9.46 26.34 8.27
CA GLY A 491 -8.74 26.39 7.00
C GLY A 491 -7.51 27.26 7.11
N LYS A 492 -6.81 27.40 5.98
CA LYS A 492 -5.67 28.29 5.83
C LYS A 492 -5.74 28.95 4.46
N MET A 493 -5.78 30.28 4.46
CA MET A 493 -5.65 31.07 3.23
C MET A 493 -4.26 30.86 2.61
N GLY A 494 -4.23 30.72 1.29
CA GLY A 494 -3.02 30.78 0.50
C GLY A 494 -2.50 32.21 0.36
N SER A 495 -1.18 32.37 0.26
CA SER A 495 -0.53 33.67 0.06
C SER A 495 0.09 33.84 -1.33
N GLY A 496 -0.22 32.93 -2.26
CA GLY A 496 0.36 32.91 -3.61
C GLY A 496 -0.17 34.02 -4.52
N PHE A 497 0.64 34.39 -5.52
CA PHE A 497 0.29 35.31 -6.61
C PHE A 497 0.92 34.80 -7.92
N PRO A 498 0.23 34.83 -9.08
CA PRO A 498 -1.12 35.38 -9.32
C PRO A 498 -2.27 34.47 -8.85
N TYR A 499 -1.99 33.22 -8.47
CA TYR A 499 -2.97 32.29 -7.91
C TYR A 499 -2.57 31.89 -6.49
N ALA A 500 -3.55 31.81 -5.59
CA ALA A 500 -3.39 31.30 -4.24
C ALA A 500 -4.09 29.94 -4.11
N ILE A 501 -3.58 29.09 -3.22
CA ILE A 501 -4.19 27.81 -2.87
C ILE A 501 -4.60 27.88 -1.42
N ASP A 502 -5.91 27.87 -1.18
CA ASP A 502 -6.47 27.75 0.15
C ASP A 502 -6.53 26.27 0.55
N THR A 503 -6.32 25.99 1.84
CA THR A 503 -6.38 24.64 2.39
C THR A 503 -7.56 24.53 3.35
N LEU A 504 -8.49 23.63 3.07
CA LEU A 504 -9.61 23.30 3.95
C LEU A 504 -9.29 22.01 4.71
N THR A 505 -9.38 22.00 6.04
CA THR A 505 -9.23 20.76 6.80
C THR A 505 -10.54 19.98 6.86
N LEU A 506 -10.45 18.66 6.86
CA LEU A 506 -11.60 17.76 6.87
C LEU A 506 -11.98 17.35 8.32
N PRO A 507 -13.27 17.09 8.61
CA PRO A 507 -13.73 16.65 9.93
C PRO A 507 -13.40 15.17 10.17
N TYR A 508 -12.11 14.83 10.24
CA TYR A 508 -11.65 13.45 10.49
C TYR A 508 -12.14 12.89 11.83
N ASN A 509 -12.33 13.76 12.82
CA ASN A 509 -13.00 13.43 14.08
C ASN A 509 -14.44 13.92 14.01
N ASN A 510 -15.37 13.03 13.65
CA ASN A 510 -16.80 13.31 13.56
C ASN A 510 -17.60 12.23 14.30
N PRO A 511 -18.82 12.53 14.78
CA PRO A 511 -19.58 11.62 15.66
C PRO A 511 -19.98 10.30 14.98
N TRP A 512 -20.04 10.28 13.65
CA TRP A 512 -20.42 9.10 12.86
C TRP A 512 -19.22 8.24 12.45
N LYS A 513 -18.01 8.62 12.87
CA LYS A 513 -16.74 8.00 12.44
C LYS A 513 -16.60 7.91 10.92
N SER A 514 -17.28 8.79 10.19
CA SER A 514 -17.31 8.79 8.73
C SER A 514 -15.91 8.92 8.18
N LEU A 515 -15.54 8.03 7.26
CA LEU A 515 -14.25 8.08 6.59
C LEU A 515 -14.30 9.13 5.49
N MET A 516 -13.54 10.21 5.66
CA MET A 516 -13.46 11.34 4.71
C MET A 516 -12.61 11.01 3.47
N PHE A 517 -12.84 9.85 2.84
CA PHE A 517 -12.27 9.50 1.54
C PHE A 517 -13.11 10.16 0.46
N LEU A 518 -12.74 11.38 0.09
CA LEU A 518 -13.52 12.19 -0.85
C LEU A 518 -13.57 11.56 -2.25
N GLY A 519 -14.75 11.59 -2.87
CA GLY A 519 -15.00 11.08 -4.23
C GLY A 519 -15.34 12.18 -5.24
N GLY A 520 -15.74 13.37 -4.78
CA GLY A 520 -16.14 14.50 -5.63
C GLY A 520 -16.58 15.69 -4.79
N HIS A 521 -16.60 16.88 -5.40
CA HIS A 521 -17.07 18.10 -4.77
C HIS A 521 -17.59 19.10 -5.81
N ASP A 522 -18.43 20.04 -5.37
CA ASP A 522 -18.89 21.18 -6.16
C ASP A 522 -19.48 22.25 -5.22
N PHE A 523 -19.70 23.46 -5.74
CA PHE A 523 -20.22 24.58 -4.97
C PHE A 523 -21.76 24.60 -4.98
N VAL A 524 -22.34 24.57 -3.79
CA VAL A 524 -23.78 24.80 -3.57
C VAL A 524 -24.10 26.30 -3.66
N SER A 525 -23.15 27.12 -3.22
CA SER A 525 -23.15 28.59 -3.33
C SER A 525 -21.71 29.09 -3.23
N ASP A 526 -21.49 30.40 -3.36
CA ASP A 526 -20.16 31.03 -3.24
C ASP A 526 -19.44 30.71 -1.91
N SER A 527 -20.17 30.36 -0.85
CA SER A 527 -19.60 30.05 0.47
C SER A 527 -19.97 28.67 1.01
N ARG A 528 -20.56 27.78 0.18
CA ARG A 528 -20.93 26.42 0.61
C ARG A 528 -20.49 25.39 -0.41
N ILE A 529 -19.74 24.41 0.05
CA ILE A 529 -19.16 23.33 -0.79
C ILE A 529 -19.80 22.01 -0.40
N ALA A 530 -20.36 21.27 -1.35
CA ALA A 530 -20.78 19.90 -1.15
C ALA A 530 -19.63 18.95 -1.51
N VAL A 531 -19.40 17.93 -0.68
CA VAL A 531 -18.42 16.87 -0.94
C VAL A 531 -19.08 15.50 -0.76
N CYS A 532 -18.78 14.53 -1.62
CA CYS A 532 -19.15 13.13 -1.41
C CYS A 532 -17.96 12.29 -0.98
N THR A 533 -18.22 11.19 -0.28
CA THR A 533 -17.21 10.23 0.17
C THR A 533 -17.47 8.85 -0.42
N ILE A 534 -16.39 8.10 -0.71
CA ILE A 534 -16.46 6.72 -1.22
C ILE A 534 -17.28 5.80 -0.31
N PRO A 535 -17.25 5.90 1.03
CA PRO A 535 -18.15 5.13 1.90
C PRO A 535 -19.66 5.39 1.70
N GLY A 536 -20.06 6.49 1.07
CA GLY A 536 -21.46 6.76 0.76
C GLY A 536 -22.06 8.01 1.41
N ASP A 537 -21.26 8.92 1.97
CA ASP A 537 -21.77 10.13 2.59
C ASP A 537 -21.66 11.35 1.67
N VAL A 538 -22.53 12.34 1.90
CA VAL A 538 -22.40 13.70 1.39
C VAL A 538 -22.38 14.66 2.55
N TRP A 539 -21.49 15.64 2.48
CA TRP A 539 -21.29 16.67 3.49
C TRP A 539 -21.36 18.05 2.85
N ILE A 540 -21.86 19.03 3.58
CA ILE A 540 -21.75 20.43 3.22
C ILE A 540 -20.76 21.11 4.17
N CYS A 541 -19.78 21.82 3.58
CA CYS A 541 -18.85 22.70 4.27
C CYS A 541 -19.26 24.15 4.03
N ASP A 542 -19.53 24.88 5.10
CA ASP A 542 -19.66 26.33 5.08
C ASP A 542 -18.29 26.97 5.30
N VAL A 543 -17.88 27.80 4.35
CA VAL A 543 -16.60 28.51 4.29
C VAL A 543 -16.77 30.04 4.38
N SER A 544 -17.93 30.51 4.83
CA SER A 544 -18.27 31.94 4.90
C SER A 544 -17.48 32.74 5.92
N GLU A 545 -16.85 32.08 6.89
CA GLU A 545 -16.08 32.74 7.95
C GLU A 545 -14.79 33.36 7.39
N PRO A 546 -14.47 34.62 7.76
CA PRO A 546 -13.31 35.32 7.25
C PRO A 546 -12.00 34.54 7.44
N ASN A 547 -11.11 34.65 6.46
CA ASN A 547 -9.77 34.02 6.46
C ASN A 547 -9.78 32.49 6.69
N LEU A 548 -10.93 31.83 6.53
CA LEU A 548 -11.12 30.41 6.83
C LEU A 548 -10.80 30.05 8.29
N GLU A 549 -10.93 30.99 9.23
CA GLU A 549 -10.65 30.74 10.67
C GLU A 549 -11.53 29.63 11.24
N LYS A 550 -12.69 29.38 10.62
CA LYS A 550 -13.64 28.36 11.01
C LYS A 550 -14.34 27.78 9.78
N LEU A 551 -14.37 26.46 9.69
CA LEU A 551 -15.13 25.72 8.69
C LEU A 551 -16.21 24.93 9.41
N THR A 552 -17.47 25.08 8.99
CA THR A 552 -18.59 24.37 9.60
C THR A 552 -19.08 23.28 8.67
N TRP A 553 -18.98 22.03 9.12
CA TRP A 553 -19.35 20.84 8.37
C TRP A 553 -20.64 20.23 8.90
N LYS A 554 -21.54 19.85 7.99
CA LYS A 554 -22.74 19.09 8.31
C LYS A 554 -22.91 17.92 7.35
N ARG A 555 -23.29 16.75 7.88
CA ARG A 555 -23.61 15.58 7.06
C ARG A 555 -24.98 15.82 6.43
N PHE A 556 -25.02 15.83 5.10
CA PHE A 556 -26.20 16.13 4.29
C PHE A 556 -26.90 14.84 3.83
N ALA A 557 -26.14 13.80 3.50
CA ALA A 557 -26.67 12.51 3.09
C ALA A 557 -25.74 11.37 3.53
N ALA A 558 -26.29 10.15 3.58
CA ALA A 558 -25.56 8.92 3.86
C ALA A 558 -26.12 7.71 3.10
N GLY A 559 -25.33 6.64 3.03
CA GLY A 559 -25.76 5.33 2.55
C GLY A 559 -25.77 5.18 1.02
N LEU A 560 -25.08 6.06 0.29
CA LEU A 560 -24.95 6.00 -1.17
C LEU A 560 -23.95 4.91 -1.63
N HIS A 561 -24.10 4.43 -2.86
CA HIS A 561 -23.27 3.34 -3.39
C HIS A 561 -21.98 3.86 -4.04
N GLN A 562 -20.89 3.88 -3.27
CA GLN A 562 -19.54 4.27 -3.72
C GLN A 562 -19.50 5.55 -4.59
N PRO A 563 -19.93 6.71 -4.06
CA PRO A 563 -19.83 8.00 -4.76
C PRO A 563 -18.41 8.33 -5.23
N LEU A 564 -18.27 8.63 -6.52
CA LEU A 564 -17.00 9.01 -7.16
C LEU A 564 -17.18 10.15 -8.19
N GLY A 565 -18.24 10.94 -8.02
CA GLY A 565 -18.53 12.14 -8.78
C GLY A 565 -19.66 12.92 -8.12
N LEU A 566 -19.60 14.25 -8.16
CA LEU A 566 -20.62 15.15 -7.61
C LEU A 566 -20.70 16.39 -8.50
N LYS A 567 -21.93 16.83 -8.80
CA LYS A 567 -22.20 18.08 -9.51
C LYS A 567 -23.39 18.78 -8.89
N VAL A 568 -23.30 20.09 -8.67
CA VAL A 568 -24.44 20.91 -8.26
C VAL A 568 -25.07 21.53 -9.50
N VAL A 569 -26.38 21.38 -9.66
CA VAL A 569 -27.13 22.04 -10.73
C VAL A 569 -28.36 22.70 -10.15
N ASN A 570 -28.48 24.01 -10.34
CA ASN A 570 -29.58 24.82 -9.83
C ASN A 570 -29.79 24.64 -8.31
N GLY A 571 -28.70 24.57 -7.55
CA GLY A 571 -28.71 24.36 -6.09
C GLY A 571 -28.95 22.92 -5.64
N VAL A 572 -29.25 21.98 -6.56
CA VAL A 572 -29.48 20.57 -6.24
C VAL A 572 -28.19 19.77 -6.39
N ILE A 573 -27.82 19.02 -5.35
CA ILE A 573 -26.64 18.16 -5.34
C ILE A 573 -26.96 16.86 -6.09
N HIS A 574 -26.21 16.59 -7.15
CA HIS A 574 -26.26 15.34 -7.90
C HIS A 574 -25.00 14.53 -7.64
N VAL A 575 -25.15 13.21 -7.45
CA VAL A 575 -24.03 12.32 -7.12
C VAL A 575 -24.02 11.14 -8.08
N MET A 576 -22.83 10.85 -8.62
CA MET A 576 -22.60 9.65 -9.42
C MET A 576 -22.29 8.49 -8.47
N CYS A 577 -23.27 7.62 -8.28
CA CYS A 577 -23.16 6.37 -7.56
C CYS A 577 -23.01 5.21 -8.54
N ARG A 578 -22.45 4.10 -8.08
CA ARG A 578 -22.26 2.92 -8.94
C ARG A 578 -23.57 2.33 -9.48
N ASP A 579 -24.68 2.56 -8.80
CA ASP A 579 -26.02 2.11 -9.16
C ASP A 579 -26.86 3.15 -9.94
N GLN A 580 -26.59 4.45 -9.78
CA GLN A 580 -27.43 5.52 -10.32
C GLN A 580 -26.75 6.90 -10.29
N ILE A 581 -27.24 7.84 -11.12
CA ILE A 581 -27.14 9.26 -10.81
C ILE A 581 -28.29 9.59 -9.87
N VAL A 582 -27.97 10.07 -8.66
CA VAL A 582 -28.97 10.46 -7.66
C VAL A 582 -28.98 11.98 -7.50
N ALA A 583 -30.17 12.59 -7.42
CA ALA A 583 -30.33 13.96 -6.96
C ALA A 583 -30.81 13.96 -5.51
N LEU A 584 -30.19 14.79 -4.67
CA LEU A 584 -30.46 14.88 -3.24
C LEU A 584 -31.23 16.16 -2.95
N HIS A 585 -32.47 16.01 -2.52
CA HIS A 585 -33.38 17.10 -2.22
C HIS A 585 -33.57 17.25 -0.71
N ASP A 586 -33.29 18.43 -0.20
CA ASP A 586 -33.72 18.89 1.11
C ASP A 586 -35.08 19.58 0.94
N GLN A 587 -36.15 18.94 1.41
CA GLN A 587 -37.52 19.40 1.20
C GLN A 587 -38.03 20.27 2.36
N ASN A 588 -37.38 20.20 3.52
CA ASN A 588 -37.78 20.94 4.72
C ASN A 588 -36.82 22.10 5.06
N GLY A 589 -35.73 22.26 4.31
CA GLY A 589 -34.73 23.32 4.45
C GLY A 589 -33.83 23.15 5.67
N ASP A 590 -33.67 21.94 6.17
CA ASP A 590 -32.93 21.67 7.40
C ASP A 590 -31.43 21.38 7.18
N ASP A 591 -30.93 21.38 5.94
CA ASP A 591 -29.61 20.91 5.50
C ASP A 591 -29.40 19.39 5.63
N GLU A 592 -30.44 18.59 5.40
CA GLU A 592 -30.42 17.12 5.24
C GLU A 592 -31.22 16.71 4.00
N ALA A 593 -30.74 15.71 3.24
CA ALA A 593 -31.47 15.19 2.09
C ALA A 593 -32.63 14.29 2.54
N ASP A 594 -33.85 14.69 2.22
CA ASP A 594 -35.09 13.96 2.48
C ASP A 594 -35.45 13.00 1.35
N TYR A 595 -35.19 13.41 0.11
CA TYR A 595 -35.53 12.65 -1.09
C TYR A 595 -34.30 12.41 -1.97
N TYR A 596 -34.01 11.14 -2.19
CA TYR A 596 -32.94 10.64 -3.03
C TYR A 596 -33.57 10.23 -4.36
N GLU A 597 -33.71 11.19 -5.26
CA GLU A 597 -34.33 11.01 -6.57
C GLU A 597 -33.40 10.21 -7.50
N SER A 598 -33.95 9.19 -8.14
CA SER A 598 -33.25 8.43 -9.17
C SER A 598 -33.29 9.17 -10.51
N VAL A 599 -32.29 10.02 -10.79
CA VAL A 599 -32.19 10.78 -12.04
C VAL A 599 -31.90 9.88 -13.24
N SER A 600 -30.97 8.93 -13.07
CA SER A 600 -30.66 7.97 -14.14
C SER A 600 -30.09 6.66 -13.58
N ARG A 601 -30.52 5.55 -14.16
CA ARG A 601 -30.11 4.17 -13.81
C ARG A 601 -29.74 3.34 -15.04
N ILE A 602 -29.50 4.02 -16.16
CA ILE A 602 -29.38 3.38 -17.48
C ILE A 602 -28.01 2.75 -17.72
N HIS A 603 -26.98 3.16 -16.99
CA HIS A 603 -25.66 2.53 -17.06
C HIS A 603 -25.67 1.14 -16.42
N ASP A 604 -24.65 0.35 -16.71
CA ASP A 604 -24.53 -1.00 -16.15
C ASP A 604 -23.95 -0.95 -14.73
N THR A 605 -24.47 -1.78 -13.83
CA THR A 605 -23.93 -1.95 -12.48
C THR A 605 -23.43 -3.38 -12.31
N SER A 606 -22.12 -3.57 -12.25
CA SER A 606 -21.54 -4.90 -12.08
C SER A 606 -21.71 -5.43 -10.65
N SER A 607 -21.78 -6.76 -10.51
CA SER A 607 -21.64 -7.44 -9.22
C SER A 607 -20.17 -7.62 -8.80
N GLY A 608 -19.23 -7.30 -9.69
CA GLY A 608 -17.79 -7.38 -9.47
C GLY A 608 -17.28 -6.38 -8.44
N SER A 609 -16.06 -6.61 -7.98
CA SER A 609 -15.43 -5.85 -6.91
C SER A 609 -14.53 -4.70 -7.37
N HIS A 610 -14.06 -4.72 -8.61
CA HIS A 610 -13.08 -3.77 -9.15
C HIS A 610 -13.66 -2.98 -10.33
N ASP A 611 -14.82 -2.38 -10.14
CA ASP A 611 -15.53 -1.65 -11.19
C ASP A 611 -16.03 -0.32 -10.62
N PHE A 612 -15.35 0.74 -11.05
CA PHE A 612 -15.55 2.11 -10.58
C PHE A 612 -16.17 2.94 -11.69
N ILE A 613 -17.10 3.82 -11.28
CA ILE A 613 -17.73 4.81 -12.14
C ILE A 613 -17.36 6.16 -11.56
N THR A 614 -16.63 6.99 -12.32
CA THR A 614 -15.96 8.19 -11.82
C THR A 614 -16.36 9.43 -12.60
N GLY A 615 -16.26 10.58 -11.93
CA GLY A 615 -16.66 11.88 -12.45
C GLY A 615 -18.17 12.05 -12.53
N LEU A 616 -18.59 13.31 -12.60
CA LEU A 616 -19.94 13.68 -12.99
C LEU A 616 -19.90 15.09 -13.54
N GLU A 617 -20.09 15.23 -14.85
CA GLU A 617 -20.14 16.55 -15.49
C GLU A 617 -21.45 16.73 -16.26
N ARG A 618 -21.83 17.99 -16.46
CA ARG A 618 -23.05 18.34 -17.19
C ARG A 618 -22.79 19.53 -18.11
N ASP A 619 -23.12 19.37 -19.39
CA ASP A 619 -22.99 20.46 -20.35
C ASP A 619 -24.19 21.42 -20.31
N LEU A 620 -24.08 22.53 -21.05
CA LEU A 620 -25.12 23.54 -21.19
C LEU A 620 -26.39 23.03 -21.90
N SER A 621 -26.31 21.90 -22.61
CA SER A 621 -27.48 21.22 -23.18
C SER A 621 -28.17 20.29 -22.16
N GLY A 622 -27.65 20.22 -20.94
CA GLY A 622 -28.21 19.44 -19.84
C GLY A 622 -27.87 17.95 -19.88
N ARG A 623 -26.93 17.52 -20.73
CA ARG A 623 -26.50 16.12 -20.86
C ARG A 623 -25.47 15.78 -19.78
N TRP A 624 -25.60 14.61 -19.16
CA TRP A 624 -24.71 14.11 -18.12
C TRP A 624 -23.56 13.29 -18.71
N TYR A 625 -22.38 13.37 -18.09
CA TYR A 625 -21.19 12.64 -18.49
C TYR A 625 -20.52 12.01 -17.27
N PHE A 626 -20.04 10.77 -17.43
CA PHE A 626 -19.25 10.05 -16.43
C PHE A 626 -18.41 8.97 -17.12
N ALA A 627 -17.37 8.49 -16.45
CA ALA A 627 -16.52 7.43 -16.97
C ALA A 627 -16.76 6.12 -16.20
N SER A 628 -16.99 5.04 -16.93
CA SER A 628 -17.09 3.68 -16.40
C SER A 628 -15.90 2.87 -16.87
N GLY A 629 -15.22 2.16 -15.95
CA GLY A 629 -14.16 1.23 -16.34
C GLY A 629 -14.65 0.07 -17.23
N ASN A 630 -15.93 -0.32 -17.09
CA ASN A 630 -16.53 -1.42 -17.84
C ASN A 630 -17.13 -0.98 -19.18
N GLN A 631 -17.88 0.12 -19.20
CA GLN A 631 -18.60 0.57 -20.40
C GLN A 631 -17.77 1.58 -21.22
N GLY A 632 -16.93 2.38 -20.57
CA GLY A 632 -16.21 3.48 -21.17
C GLY A 632 -16.76 4.85 -20.75
N LEU A 633 -16.52 5.88 -21.56
CA LEU A 633 -17.07 7.22 -21.32
C LEU A 633 -18.53 7.27 -21.77
N CYS A 634 -19.42 7.57 -20.84
CA CYS A 634 -20.86 7.57 -21.06
C CYS A 634 -21.40 9.00 -21.09
N ARG A 635 -22.33 9.25 -22.00
CA ARG A 635 -23.16 10.46 -22.04
C ARG A 635 -24.63 10.06 -21.89
N VAL A 636 -25.30 10.61 -20.90
CA VAL A 636 -26.73 10.36 -20.65
C VAL A 636 -27.55 11.61 -20.98
N ASN A 637 -28.63 11.40 -21.72
CA ASN A 637 -29.65 12.41 -21.97
C ASN A 637 -31.03 11.76 -21.79
N ASN A 638 -31.71 12.10 -20.69
CA ASN A 638 -32.93 11.43 -20.25
C ASN A 638 -32.73 9.90 -20.15
N ASP A 639 -33.67 9.11 -20.68
CA ASP A 639 -33.63 7.64 -20.72
C ASP A 639 -32.74 7.08 -21.86
N ARG A 640 -31.72 7.82 -22.30
CA ARG A 640 -30.76 7.37 -23.33
C ARG A 640 -29.32 7.51 -22.85
N ILE A 641 -28.51 6.49 -23.12
CA ILE A 641 -27.07 6.49 -22.91
C ILE A 641 -26.35 6.30 -24.25
N ASP A 642 -25.38 7.17 -24.52
CA ASP A 642 -24.42 7.04 -25.61
C ASP A 642 -23.04 6.71 -25.00
N VAL A 643 -22.42 5.62 -25.42
CA VAL A 643 -21.03 5.30 -25.05
C VAL A 643 -20.12 5.95 -26.09
N LEU A 644 -19.47 7.04 -25.70
CA LEU A 644 -18.67 7.87 -26.61
C LEU A 644 -17.30 7.25 -26.88
N GLY A 645 -16.69 6.59 -25.90
CA GLY A 645 -15.37 5.96 -26.07
C GLY A 645 -15.19 4.78 -25.13
N THR A 646 -14.46 3.76 -25.57
CA THR A 646 -14.23 2.50 -24.84
C THR A 646 -12.74 2.23 -24.62
N GLY A 647 -12.39 1.17 -23.90
CA GLY A 647 -10.98 0.81 -23.70
C GLY A 647 -10.24 1.77 -22.77
N LEU A 648 -10.96 2.33 -21.80
CA LEU A 648 -10.41 3.22 -20.78
C LEU A 648 -10.09 2.40 -19.53
N ARG A 649 -8.81 2.25 -19.19
CA ARG A 649 -8.42 1.47 -18.01
C ARG A 649 -8.54 2.30 -16.74
N ASN A 650 -9.45 1.90 -15.85
CA ASN A 650 -9.69 2.53 -14.55
C ASN A 650 -9.77 4.07 -14.62
N PRO A 651 -10.61 4.65 -15.49
CA PRO A 651 -10.67 6.09 -15.62
C PRO A 651 -11.00 6.73 -14.27
N ASN A 652 -10.27 7.78 -13.89
CA ASN A 652 -10.33 8.38 -12.55
C ASN A 652 -10.47 9.91 -12.59
N GLY A 653 -11.06 10.42 -13.67
CA GLY A 653 -11.15 11.83 -13.92
C GLY A 653 -11.87 12.12 -15.22
N LEU A 654 -12.68 13.18 -15.21
CA LEU A 654 -13.47 13.66 -16.33
C LEU A 654 -13.37 15.18 -16.38
N GLY A 655 -13.41 15.74 -17.59
CA GLY A 655 -13.63 17.15 -17.85
C GLY A 655 -14.35 17.36 -19.17
N ILE A 656 -15.26 18.33 -19.24
CA ILE A 656 -15.98 18.67 -20.47
C ILE A 656 -15.90 20.18 -20.73
N SER A 657 -15.88 20.57 -22.00
CA SER A 657 -16.14 21.96 -22.35
C SER A 657 -17.61 22.31 -22.05
N PRO A 658 -17.96 23.58 -21.83
CA PRO A 658 -19.34 23.97 -21.49
C PRO A 658 -20.39 23.48 -22.49
N ASP A 659 -20.06 23.42 -23.78
CA ASP A 659 -20.93 22.91 -24.85
C ASP A 659 -20.86 21.38 -25.05
N GLY A 660 -19.96 20.70 -24.35
CA GLY A 660 -19.70 19.26 -24.47
C GLY A 660 -19.05 18.85 -25.80
N SER A 661 -18.46 19.78 -26.55
CA SER A 661 -17.74 19.48 -27.80
C SER A 661 -16.40 18.78 -27.58
N VAL A 662 -15.74 19.07 -26.45
CA VAL A 662 -14.52 18.39 -26.00
C VAL A 662 -14.84 17.64 -24.72
N VAL A 663 -14.48 16.36 -24.68
CA VAL A 663 -14.60 15.54 -23.48
C VAL A 663 -13.26 14.86 -23.20
N LEU A 664 -12.66 15.19 -22.07
CA LEU A 664 -11.40 14.63 -21.61
C LEU A 664 -11.65 13.66 -20.46
N THR A 665 -10.91 12.56 -20.45
CA THR A 665 -10.85 11.64 -19.31
C THR A 665 -9.42 11.19 -19.11
N SER A 666 -9.10 10.77 -17.89
CA SER A 666 -7.84 10.11 -17.62
C SER A 666 -7.95 8.59 -17.67
N VAL A 667 -6.82 7.91 -17.89
CA VAL A 667 -6.66 6.46 -17.72
C VAL A 667 -5.44 6.16 -16.86
N GLN A 668 -5.46 5.01 -16.17
CA GLN A 668 -4.36 4.57 -15.32
C GLN A 668 -3.53 3.49 -16.01
N GLU A 669 -2.21 3.56 -15.87
CA GLU A 669 -1.29 2.58 -16.44
C GLU A 669 -1.60 1.14 -15.98
N GLY A 670 -1.34 0.15 -16.85
CA GLY A 670 -1.42 -1.28 -16.56
C GLY A 670 -1.76 -2.07 -17.82
N ASN A 671 -2.56 -3.14 -17.68
CA ASN A 671 -2.92 -4.00 -18.82
C ASN A 671 -3.43 -3.19 -20.02
N TRP A 672 -2.70 -3.26 -21.13
CA TRP A 672 -2.99 -2.55 -22.38
C TRP A 672 -3.01 -1.01 -22.28
N THR A 673 -2.44 -0.44 -21.23
CA THR A 673 -2.35 1.01 -21.02
C THR A 673 -0.94 1.33 -20.52
N PRO A 674 0.01 1.71 -21.39
CA PRO A 674 1.44 1.73 -21.04
C PRO A 674 1.82 2.75 -19.96
N ALA A 675 1.11 3.87 -19.90
CA ALA A 675 1.29 4.91 -18.90
C ALA A 675 -0.07 5.55 -18.57
N SER A 676 -0.14 6.30 -17.47
CA SER A 676 -1.31 7.13 -17.21
C SER A 676 -1.38 8.22 -18.29
N ALA A 677 -2.58 8.59 -18.71
CA ALA A 677 -2.75 9.45 -19.87
C ALA A 677 -4.04 10.27 -19.80
N ILE A 678 -4.06 11.35 -20.57
CA ILE A 678 -5.26 12.13 -20.86
C ILE A 678 -5.76 11.74 -22.25
N CYS A 679 -6.99 11.28 -22.33
CA CYS A 679 -7.67 10.91 -23.57
C CYS A 679 -8.64 12.03 -23.97
N ASP A 680 -8.51 12.55 -25.18
CA ASP A 680 -9.57 13.34 -25.82
C ASP A 680 -10.55 12.38 -26.49
N ILE A 681 -11.77 12.32 -25.99
CA ILE A 681 -12.72 11.27 -26.34
C ILE A 681 -13.43 11.59 -27.64
N SER A 682 -13.00 10.89 -28.70
CA SER A 682 -13.70 10.82 -29.97
C SER A 682 -14.82 9.78 -29.95
N ASN A 683 -16.00 10.12 -30.47
CA ASN A 683 -17.15 9.21 -30.55
C ASN A 683 -16.82 7.90 -31.28
N GLY A 684 -17.14 6.76 -30.67
CA GLY A 684 -16.82 5.41 -31.17
C GLY A 684 -15.37 4.97 -30.92
N GLY A 685 -14.56 5.80 -30.27
CA GLY A 685 -13.14 5.54 -30.05
C GLY A 685 -12.83 4.37 -29.12
N HIS A 686 -11.66 3.77 -29.29
CA HIS A 686 -11.15 2.72 -28.40
C HIS A 686 -9.74 3.06 -27.94
N PHE A 687 -9.48 3.15 -26.64
CA PHE A 687 -8.24 3.70 -26.06
C PHE A 687 -7.29 2.63 -25.48
N GLY A 688 -7.44 1.38 -25.92
CA GLY A 688 -6.46 0.31 -25.74
C GLY A 688 -6.81 -0.74 -24.69
N ALA A 689 -7.51 -0.39 -23.61
CA ALA A 689 -7.84 -1.37 -22.57
C ALA A 689 -8.74 -2.49 -23.10
N GLY A 690 -8.33 -3.75 -22.92
CA GLY A 690 -8.99 -4.91 -23.50
C GLY A 690 -8.35 -5.42 -24.80
N GLY A 691 -7.29 -4.76 -25.27
CA GLY A 691 -6.48 -5.19 -26.41
C GLY A 691 -6.81 -4.46 -27.72
N PRO A 692 -5.92 -4.53 -28.70
CA PRO A 692 -6.08 -3.84 -29.98
C PRO A 692 -7.29 -4.38 -30.76
N ARG A 693 -8.01 -3.48 -31.41
CA ARG A 693 -9.09 -3.75 -32.37
C ARG A 693 -8.57 -3.67 -33.81
N GLN A 694 -9.47 -3.77 -34.79
CA GLN A 694 -9.11 -3.54 -36.20
C GLN A 694 -8.66 -2.08 -36.42
N GLY A 695 -7.65 -1.89 -37.26
CA GLY A 695 -7.02 -0.60 -37.55
C GLY A 695 -5.50 -0.69 -37.41
N GLU A 696 -4.78 0.34 -37.88
CA GLU A 696 -3.30 0.36 -37.93
C GLU A 696 -2.65 0.15 -36.56
N LEU A 697 -3.12 0.87 -35.54
CA LEU A 697 -2.66 0.70 -34.15
C LEU A 697 -3.60 -0.19 -33.32
N GLY A 698 -4.83 -0.39 -33.80
CA GLY A 698 -5.90 -1.07 -33.07
C GLY A 698 -6.46 -0.30 -31.86
N TYR A 699 -6.00 0.92 -31.60
CA TYR A 699 -6.55 1.85 -30.62
C TYR A 699 -6.27 3.30 -31.04
N ILE A 700 -6.95 4.24 -30.40
CA ILE A 700 -6.75 5.68 -30.53
C ILE A 700 -5.71 6.11 -29.52
N PRO A 701 -4.57 6.67 -29.95
CA PRO A 701 -3.59 7.24 -29.05
C PRO A 701 -4.23 8.30 -28.14
N PRO A 702 -3.94 8.32 -26.83
CA PRO A 702 -4.37 9.40 -25.97
C PRO A 702 -3.75 10.73 -26.42
N MET A 703 -4.39 11.83 -26.03
CA MET A 703 -3.89 13.18 -26.32
C MET A 703 -2.52 13.40 -25.68
N LEU A 704 -2.32 12.91 -24.46
CA LEU A 704 -1.05 13.05 -23.74
C LEU A 704 -0.81 11.82 -22.85
N TYR A 705 0.29 11.11 -23.11
CA TYR A 705 0.86 10.20 -22.11
C TYR A 705 1.61 11.01 -21.06
N LEU A 706 1.26 10.81 -19.79
CA LEU A 706 1.91 11.51 -18.69
C LEU A 706 3.16 10.75 -18.25
N PRO A 707 4.34 11.41 -18.23
CA PRO A 707 5.54 10.79 -17.69
C PRO A 707 5.32 10.40 -16.24
N ARG A 708 5.75 9.18 -15.88
CA ARG A 708 5.48 8.58 -14.56
C ARG A 708 5.96 9.43 -13.38
N GLY A 709 7.09 10.11 -13.54
CA GLY A 709 7.66 11.04 -12.54
C GLY A 709 6.97 12.40 -12.47
N VAL A 710 6.01 12.69 -13.35
CA VAL A 710 5.21 13.93 -13.38
C VAL A 710 3.79 13.67 -12.91
N ASP A 711 3.19 12.57 -13.34
CA ASP A 711 1.90 12.10 -12.83
C ASP A 711 1.83 10.57 -12.88
N ASN A 712 1.68 9.97 -11.70
CA ASN A 712 1.56 8.54 -11.51
C ASN A 712 0.12 8.04 -11.33
N SER A 713 -0.84 8.95 -11.20
CA SER A 713 -2.25 8.58 -11.17
C SER A 713 -3.07 9.79 -11.55
N SER A 714 -3.61 9.74 -12.77
CA SER A 714 -4.20 10.90 -13.41
C SER A 714 -5.63 11.12 -12.96
N GLY A 715 -5.95 12.35 -12.55
CA GLY A 715 -7.29 12.77 -12.13
C GLY A 715 -8.05 13.50 -13.24
N GLY A 716 -9.03 14.33 -12.85
CA GLY A 716 -9.93 15.05 -13.74
C GLY A 716 -9.30 16.26 -14.44
N GLN A 717 -10.02 16.79 -15.43
CA GLN A 717 -9.64 18.02 -16.14
C GLN A 717 -10.72 19.07 -15.90
N THR A 718 -10.33 20.32 -15.76
CA THR A 718 -11.27 21.44 -15.62
C THR A 718 -11.02 22.44 -16.73
N PHE A 719 -12.07 22.76 -17.47
CA PHE A 719 -12.04 23.83 -18.44
C PHE A 719 -12.20 25.17 -17.71
N ILE A 720 -11.34 26.13 -18.02
CA ILE A 720 -11.39 27.47 -17.42
C ILE A 720 -12.24 28.38 -18.32
N ASP A 721 -13.46 28.68 -17.88
CA ASP A 721 -14.42 29.52 -18.61
C ASP A 721 -14.59 30.93 -18.02
N SER A 722 -13.72 31.31 -17.07
CA SER A 722 -13.79 32.59 -16.38
C SER A 722 -12.59 33.48 -16.68
N GLN A 723 -12.88 34.70 -17.18
CA GLN A 723 -11.89 35.76 -17.41
C GLN A 723 -11.11 36.16 -16.15
N ARG A 724 -11.63 35.85 -14.94
CA ARG A 724 -10.93 36.10 -13.66
C ARG A 724 -9.62 35.33 -13.54
N TRP A 725 -9.50 34.21 -14.25
CA TRP A 725 -8.27 33.43 -14.31
C TRP A 725 -7.22 34.03 -15.26
N GLY A 726 -7.53 35.14 -15.96
CA GLY A 726 -6.57 35.87 -16.78
C GLY A 726 -6.05 35.03 -17.97
N PRO A 727 -4.72 34.86 -18.13
CA PRO A 727 -4.13 34.30 -19.35
C PRO A 727 -4.46 32.82 -19.60
N VAL A 728 -4.93 32.08 -18.58
CA VAL A 728 -5.34 30.67 -18.73
C VAL A 728 -6.84 30.52 -19.02
N ASN A 729 -7.57 31.61 -19.20
CA ASN A 729 -8.96 31.54 -19.66
C ASN A 729 -9.06 30.85 -21.03
N GLY A 730 -10.02 29.94 -21.17
CA GLY A 730 -10.20 29.08 -22.34
C GLY A 730 -9.24 27.89 -22.40
N GLN A 731 -8.45 27.64 -21.36
CA GLN A 731 -7.51 26.53 -21.30
C GLN A 731 -8.01 25.40 -20.37
N TRP A 732 -7.29 24.28 -20.39
CA TRP A 732 -7.57 23.11 -19.57
C TRP A 732 -6.56 22.98 -18.44
N LEU A 733 -7.03 22.80 -17.21
CA LEU A 733 -6.21 22.36 -16.09
C LEU A 733 -6.38 20.86 -15.88
N HIS A 734 -5.28 20.14 -15.76
CA HIS A 734 -5.24 18.73 -15.38
C HIS A 734 -4.83 18.60 -13.91
N PHE A 735 -5.54 17.76 -13.16
CA PHE A 735 -5.24 17.48 -11.75
C PHE A 735 -4.72 16.06 -11.58
N SER A 736 -3.52 15.91 -11.03
CA SER A 736 -2.94 14.61 -10.66
C SER A 736 -3.49 14.15 -9.32
N SER A 737 -4.16 13.00 -9.32
CA SER A 737 -4.63 12.34 -8.11
C SER A 737 -3.46 11.79 -7.29
N GLY A 738 -2.47 11.18 -7.95
CA GLY A 738 -1.38 10.49 -7.26
C GLY A 738 -0.34 11.43 -6.64
N PHE A 739 -0.11 12.60 -7.23
CA PHE A 739 0.87 13.56 -6.73
C PHE A 739 0.28 14.82 -6.11
N SER A 740 -1.05 14.99 -6.16
CA SER A 740 -1.73 16.19 -5.65
C SER A 740 -1.16 17.48 -6.28
N LYS A 741 -0.99 17.45 -7.60
CA LYS A 741 -0.48 18.57 -8.42
C LYS A 741 -1.47 18.95 -9.51
N TYR A 742 -1.33 20.14 -10.06
CA TYR A 742 -2.11 20.61 -11.21
C TYR A 742 -1.18 21.09 -12.31
N PHE A 743 -1.64 20.98 -13.56
CA PHE A 743 -0.88 21.30 -14.75
C PHE A 743 -1.77 22.01 -15.75
N LEU A 744 -1.25 23.05 -16.41
CA LEU A 744 -1.87 23.59 -17.60
C LEU A 744 -1.66 22.61 -18.76
N VAL A 745 -2.74 22.20 -19.43
CA VAL A 745 -2.68 21.35 -20.62
C VAL A 745 -2.70 22.26 -21.84
N LEU A 746 -1.54 22.39 -22.47
CA LEU A 746 -1.39 23.13 -23.73
C LEU A 746 -1.77 22.20 -24.88
N ARG A 747 -2.74 22.63 -25.70
CA ARG A 747 -3.13 21.96 -26.93
C ARG A 747 -2.52 22.70 -28.10
N GLU A 748 -1.82 21.98 -28.97
CA GLU A 748 -1.32 22.50 -30.26
C GLU A 748 -2.40 22.52 -31.33
#